data_AF-A0A2H5X5L1-F1
#
_entry.id   AF-A0A2H5X5L1-F1
#
_cell.length_a   1.000
_cell.length_b   1.000
_cell.length_c   1.000
_cell.angle_alpha   90.00
_cell.angle_beta   90.00
_cell.angle_gamma   90.00
#
_symmetry.space_group_name_H-M   'P 1'
#
loop_
_entity.id
_entity.type
_entity.pdbx_description
1 polymer ?
#
loop_
_entity_poly.entity_id
_entity_poly.type
_entity_poly.pdbx_seq_one_letter_code
_entity_poly.pdbx_strand_id
1 'polypeptide(L)'
;MTRTVGYCALFVWVVLLLGSTSHAELRERDILMTLGMMEYASTSNFPDGWSVVQETSFSYTVGLDTTTSSQGRSSLKFSTANAPPGSTWNLRCSVKVGRNGLKIGDRLVMRAQAKTGTLSNAVVRLNLAAVRTDGSTITADERRIETPNTDWQQYQVSLQVPEGTDRVSVGIVFNVRGSGSGDATFWVDNVTLTNGEMLEIPVITRRNIRTYTLFAVHPDIYETARRYDIVMLHPLDWIYARPLKHYNPNIEVYVYCSSVATSSSIPGWMDPLDYEYVTTTRRDWLLTDLQGNPIPELGHPQNLLVDLGKADLQQRWASRAVQLAQRCGFDGVFIDSMTYNYLSLAGVTCQQYANDAEFQSAQTSFISAVVPVIRQAGLKVIQNFGYVWNRDPIYQTWMQYADAVLAENWVRVKSGGTLFFLHPVIQLQHIDSLNVPRPVRYMVQGRATAAEEQTRRYLLGCALLNANQYTCFHTSPETYKQTPDYLLDYELPIGQPAESYTLIAGDRSSGGVFRRRFSNGLVLVNMHPSQTFTVPIDADYVDVTGKLYRQGTVDLSSRSALILVKPNNALQVTVSPDTTSSPQPGDIVRFTVSITNTSSASMNMLAVRVPVPDSMQFVVGSASDGGIYDETARTLTWFIPTLSASQTLTRTFQARVR
;
A
#
# COMPACT_ATOMS: atom_id res chain seq x y z
N MET A 1 40.53 9.70 31.48
CA MET A 1 39.25 8.97 31.66
C MET A 1 38.77 8.50 30.30
N THR A 2 39.16 7.29 29.93
CA THR A 2 38.71 6.59 28.72
C THR A 2 37.28 6.13 28.93
N ARG A 3 36.31 6.76 28.24
CA ARG A 3 34.94 6.25 28.17
C ARG A 3 34.91 5.09 27.18
N THR A 4 34.84 3.88 27.71
CA THR A 4 34.47 2.69 26.94
C THR A 4 33.02 2.87 26.49
N VAL A 5 32.80 3.16 25.21
CA VAL A 5 31.47 3.13 24.60
C VAL A 5 31.13 1.65 24.40
N GLY A 6 30.37 1.07 25.32
CA GLY A 6 29.84 -0.28 25.16
C GLY A 6 28.86 -0.29 23.98
N TYR A 7 29.19 -1.04 22.92
CA TYR A 7 28.23 -1.30 21.86
C TYR A 7 27.09 -2.14 22.43
N CYS A 8 25.86 -1.63 22.28
CA CYS A 8 24.64 -2.36 22.56
C CYS A 8 24.67 -3.68 21.79
N ALA A 9 24.42 -4.78 22.48
CA ALA A 9 24.13 -6.07 21.85
C ALA A 9 23.04 -5.86 20.78
N LEU A 10 23.37 -6.15 19.51
CA LEU A 10 22.35 -6.31 18.47
C LEU A 10 21.54 -7.55 18.85
N PHE A 11 20.43 -7.35 19.55
CA PHE A 11 19.47 -8.42 19.80
C PHE A 11 18.67 -8.65 18.52
N VAL A 12 18.71 -9.89 18.02
CA VAL A 12 17.92 -10.34 16.87
C VAL A 12 16.63 -10.95 17.34
N TRP A 13 15.56 -10.69 16.59
CA TRP A 13 14.24 -11.24 16.87
C TRP A 13 13.85 -12.18 15.76
N VAL A 14 13.30 -13.31 16.18
CA VAL A 14 12.67 -14.23 15.27
C VAL A 14 11.19 -14.26 15.54
N VAL A 15 10.43 -13.93 14.50
CA VAL A 15 9.02 -14.23 14.47
C VAL A 15 8.88 -15.69 14.02
N LEU A 16 8.42 -16.54 14.92
CA LEU A 16 7.90 -17.87 14.56
C LEU A 16 6.68 -17.66 13.66
N LEU A 17 6.74 -18.10 12.39
CA LEU A 17 5.56 -18.10 11.53
C LEU A 17 4.68 -19.30 11.88
N LEU A 18 4.01 -19.26 13.03
CA LEU A 18 3.01 -20.27 13.35
C LEU A 18 1.72 -19.98 12.56
N GLY A 19 1.51 -20.78 11.50
CA GLY A 19 0.18 -21.12 10.98
C GLY A 19 -0.26 -20.43 9.69
N SER A 20 -0.30 -21.17 8.57
CA SER A 20 -1.52 -21.55 7.85
C SER A 20 -1.20 -22.24 6.51
N THR A 21 -2.13 -23.05 6.05
CA THR A 21 -2.05 -24.03 4.94
C THR A 21 -2.11 -23.45 3.52
N SER A 22 -1.83 -22.15 3.33
CA SER A 22 -1.68 -21.59 1.98
C SER A 22 -0.19 -21.52 1.65
N HIS A 23 0.26 -22.39 0.73
CA HIS A 23 1.64 -22.41 0.26
C HIS A 23 1.96 -21.13 -0.53
N ALA A 24 2.43 -20.09 0.16
CA ALA A 24 3.12 -19.00 -0.52
C ALA A 24 4.42 -19.55 -1.12
N GLU A 25 4.69 -19.19 -2.37
CA GLU A 25 5.89 -19.62 -3.09
C GLU A 25 6.85 -18.43 -3.20
N LEU A 26 8.14 -18.72 -3.20
CA LEU A 26 9.13 -17.73 -3.60
C LEU A 26 9.08 -17.57 -5.13
N ARG A 27 8.77 -16.37 -5.59
CA ARG A 27 8.70 -16.02 -7.02
C ARG A 27 9.64 -14.87 -7.34
N GLU A 28 10.20 -14.87 -8.53
CA GLU A 28 11.02 -13.76 -9.01
C GLU A 28 10.16 -12.49 -9.10
N ARG A 29 10.68 -11.36 -8.61
CA ARG A 29 10.04 -10.06 -8.68
C ARG A 29 9.86 -9.66 -10.14
N ASP A 30 8.62 -9.37 -10.53
CA ASP A 30 8.31 -8.72 -11.80
C ASP A 30 8.13 -7.21 -11.59
N ILE A 31 9.01 -6.44 -12.22
CA ILE A 31 9.05 -4.97 -12.19
C ILE A 31 7.86 -4.37 -12.96
N LEU A 32 7.37 -5.05 -14.01
CA LEU A 32 6.19 -4.62 -14.76
C LEU A 32 4.88 -5.00 -14.07
N MET A 33 4.90 -6.06 -13.25
CA MET A 33 3.72 -6.59 -12.55
C MET A 33 2.61 -6.92 -13.57
N THR A 34 1.36 -6.51 -13.32
CA THR A 34 0.25 -6.77 -14.24
C THR A 34 0.33 -5.99 -15.56
N LEU A 35 1.19 -4.97 -15.69
CA LEU A 35 1.32 -4.20 -16.93
C LEU A 35 1.89 -5.05 -18.08
N GLY A 36 2.63 -6.11 -17.72
CA GLY A 36 3.17 -7.09 -18.65
C GLY A 36 2.15 -8.03 -19.30
N MET A 37 0.98 -8.16 -18.68
CA MET A 37 -0.07 -9.13 -19.04
C MET A 37 -0.97 -8.67 -20.18
N MET A 38 -0.73 -7.48 -20.74
CA MET A 38 -1.50 -6.93 -21.86
C MET A 38 -3.02 -6.89 -21.53
N GLU A 39 -3.42 -6.20 -20.46
CA GLU A 39 -4.83 -6.02 -20.08
C GLU A 39 -5.29 -4.54 -20.19
N TYR A 40 -6.60 -4.31 -20.33
CA TYR A 40 -7.23 -2.99 -20.25
C TYR A 40 -8.03 -2.78 -18.97
N ALA A 41 -7.85 -1.63 -18.33
CA ALA A 41 -8.73 -0.98 -17.38
C ALA A 41 -9.02 0.47 -17.80
N SER A 42 -8.19 1.08 -18.64
CA SER A 42 -8.42 2.44 -19.14
C SER A 42 -9.32 2.48 -20.39
N THR A 43 -9.71 3.69 -20.80
CA THR A 43 -10.31 3.95 -22.12
C THR A 43 -9.27 4.08 -23.23
N SER A 44 -8.00 3.76 -22.95
CA SER A 44 -6.89 3.80 -23.90
C SER A 44 -7.06 2.77 -25.01
N ASN A 45 -6.52 3.08 -26.19
CA ASN A 45 -6.38 2.10 -27.28
C ASN A 45 -5.21 1.12 -27.04
N PHE A 46 -4.39 1.34 -26.00
CA PHE A 46 -3.22 0.52 -25.64
C PHE A 46 -3.37 -0.11 -24.26
N PRO A 47 -2.75 -1.28 -24.01
CA PRO A 47 -2.74 -1.89 -22.69
C PRO A 47 -2.28 -0.89 -21.62
N ASP A 48 -2.78 -1.04 -20.40
CA ASP A 48 -2.53 -0.05 -19.37
C ASP A 48 -1.02 0.11 -19.08
N GLY A 49 -0.57 1.35 -18.95
CA GLY A 49 0.86 1.66 -18.76
C GLY A 49 1.71 1.59 -20.03
N TRP A 50 1.13 1.25 -21.19
CA TRP A 50 1.79 1.29 -22.49
C TRP A 50 1.34 2.49 -23.31
N SER A 51 2.28 3.13 -24.01
CA SER A 51 2.00 4.23 -24.93
C SER A 51 2.93 4.20 -26.13
N VAL A 52 2.47 4.76 -27.25
CA VAL A 52 3.29 4.91 -28.45
C VAL A 52 4.21 6.11 -28.27
N VAL A 53 5.48 5.94 -28.63
CA VAL A 53 6.52 6.98 -28.44
C VAL A 53 6.29 8.21 -29.33
N GLN A 54 5.71 8.01 -30.52
CA GLN A 54 5.42 9.09 -31.47
C GLN A 54 4.27 8.71 -32.41
N GLU A 55 3.49 9.70 -32.87
CA GLU A 55 2.51 9.46 -33.92
C GLU A 55 3.19 9.00 -35.21
N THR A 56 2.52 8.13 -35.95
CA THR A 56 3.04 7.56 -37.19
C THR A 56 2.26 8.10 -38.38
N SER A 57 2.94 8.31 -39.50
CA SER A 57 2.32 8.79 -40.75
C SER A 57 1.59 7.70 -41.55
N PHE A 58 1.67 6.44 -41.11
CA PHE A 58 1.08 5.29 -41.78
C PHE A 58 -0.06 4.68 -40.96
N SER A 59 -0.98 4.01 -41.65
CA SER A 59 -2.14 3.37 -41.03
C SER A 59 -1.78 2.02 -40.40
N TYR A 60 -2.27 1.79 -39.20
CA TYR A 60 -2.14 0.51 -38.50
C TYR A 60 -3.36 0.27 -37.60
N THR A 61 -3.56 -0.98 -37.21
CA THR A 61 -4.50 -1.37 -36.16
C THR A 61 -3.73 -1.98 -35.01
N VAL A 62 -4.12 -1.64 -33.80
CA VAL A 62 -3.57 -2.20 -32.57
C VAL A 62 -4.70 -2.43 -31.58
N GLY A 63 -4.64 -3.53 -30.84
CA GLY A 63 -5.62 -3.83 -29.80
C GLY A 63 -5.36 -5.18 -29.16
N LEU A 64 -6.13 -5.51 -28.13
CA LEU A 64 -6.09 -6.84 -27.54
C LEU A 64 -6.89 -7.85 -28.37
N ASP A 65 -6.27 -9.00 -28.60
CA ASP A 65 -6.86 -10.16 -29.25
C ASP A 65 -7.08 -11.25 -28.20
N THR A 66 -8.35 -11.53 -27.88
CA THR A 66 -8.75 -12.58 -26.92
C THR A 66 -8.82 -13.97 -27.56
N THR A 67 -8.71 -14.06 -28.89
CA THR A 67 -8.76 -15.33 -29.63
C THR A 67 -7.39 -15.95 -29.84
N THR A 68 -6.34 -15.12 -29.77
CA THR A 68 -4.94 -15.53 -29.94
C THR A 68 -4.14 -15.04 -28.73
N SER A 69 -3.82 -15.92 -27.78
CA SER A 69 -2.98 -15.62 -26.60
C SER A 69 -1.93 -16.70 -26.37
N SER A 70 -0.84 -16.37 -25.67
CA SER A 70 0.22 -17.32 -25.30
C SER A 70 -0.04 -17.94 -23.93
N GLN A 71 -0.49 -17.12 -22.97
CA GLN A 71 -0.86 -17.52 -21.62
C GLN A 71 -2.00 -16.61 -21.12
N GLY A 72 -3.16 -17.17 -20.81
CA GLY A 72 -4.26 -16.40 -20.24
C GLY A 72 -5.23 -15.78 -21.25
N ARG A 73 -5.72 -14.56 -20.96
CA ARG A 73 -6.97 -13.98 -21.49
C ARG A 73 -6.87 -13.23 -22.83
N SER A 74 -5.73 -12.63 -23.18
CA SER A 74 -5.55 -11.86 -24.42
C SER A 74 -4.08 -11.61 -24.75
N SER A 75 -3.78 -11.21 -25.98
CA SER A 75 -2.46 -10.67 -26.36
C SER A 75 -2.59 -9.34 -27.11
N LEU A 76 -1.51 -8.56 -27.16
CA LEU A 76 -1.46 -7.35 -27.99
C LEU A 76 -1.25 -7.75 -29.45
N LYS A 77 -2.23 -7.45 -30.32
CA LYS A 77 -2.11 -7.60 -31.77
C LYS A 77 -1.80 -6.27 -32.44
N PHE A 78 -0.82 -6.27 -33.33
CA PHE A 78 -0.55 -5.17 -34.26
C PHE A 78 -0.77 -5.65 -35.69
N SER A 79 -1.31 -4.79 -36.57
CA SER A 79 -1.37 -5.06 -38.00
C SER A 79 -1.22 -3.78 -38.83
N THR A 80 -0.49 -3.86 -39.93
CA THR A 80 -0.36 -2.79 -40.94
C THR A 80 -0.17 -3.39 -42.33
N ALA A 81 -0.59 -2.65 -43.34
CA ALA A 81 -0.37 -2.98 -44.74
C ALA A 81 0.15 -1.74 -45.48
N ASN A 82 1.12 -1.94 -46.37
CA ASN A 82 1.76 -0.93 -47.20
C ASN A 82 2.39 0.23 -46.40
N ALA A 83 2.99 -0.05 -45.25
CA ALA A 83 3.71 0.98 -44.49
C ALA A 83 4.91 1.49 -45.33
N PRO A 84 5.09 2.82 -45.50
CA PRO A 84 6.17 3.37 -46.33
C PRO A 84 7.58 2.96 -45.86
N PRO A 85 8.58 2.96 -46.76
CA PRO A 85 9.98 2.73 -46.39
C PRO A 85 10.44 3.62 -45.22
N GLY A 86 11.17 3.04 -44.27
CA GLY A 86 11.66 3.76 -43.07
C GLY A 86 10.61 3.99 -41.98
N SER A 87 9.36 3.58 -42.17
CA SER A 87 8.32 3.69 -41.15
C SER A 87 8.70 2.96 -39.87
N THR A 88 8.36 3.56 -38.73
CA THR A 88 8.64 3.02 -37.39
C THR A 88 7.41 3.18 -36.50
N TRP A 89 7.07 2.13 -35.77
CA TRP A 89 6.11 2.16 -34.68
C TRP A 89 6.76 1.60 -33.42
N ASN A 90 6.55 2.26 -32.27
CA ASN A 90 7.24 1.91 -31.03
C ASN A 90 6.28 2.07 -29.86
N LEU A 91 5.87 0.94 -29.29
CA LEU A 91 5.06 0.89 -28.08
C LEU A 91 5.97 0.64 -26.88
N ARG A 92 5.80 1.42 -25.82
CA ARG A 92 6.69 1.40 -24.66
C ARG A 92 5.93 1.37 -23.35
N CYS A 93 6.44 0.59 -22.40
CA CYS A 93 6.16 0.71 -20.97
C CYS A 93 7.45 1.12 -20.25
N SER A 94 7.37 1.96 -19.22
CA SER A 94 8.56 2.44 -18.50
C SER A 94 8.37 2.42 -17.00
N VAL A 95 9.41 2.01 -16.29
CA VAL A 95 9.44 1.99 -14.82
C VAL A 95 10.62 2.84 -14.36
N LYS A 96 10.35 3.81 -13.47
CA LYS A 96 11.39 4.65 -12.88
C LYS A 96 12.23 3.87 -11.89
N VAL A 97 13.53 4.18 -11.83
CA VAL A 97 14.40 3.66 -10.76
C VAL A 97 13.85 4.12 -9.41
N GLY A 98 13.87 3.24 -8.41
CA GLY A 98 13.25 3.43 -7.10
C GLY A 98 11.77 3.07 -7.04
N ARG A 99 11.18 2.55 -8.12
CA ARG A 99 9.80 2.03 -8.15
C ARG A 99 9.77 0.53 -8.35
N ASN A 100 8.81 -0.14 -7.72
CA ASN A 100 8.58 -1.60 -7.83
C ASN A 100 9.83 -2.47 -7.62
N GLY A 101 10.77 -2.00 -6.80
CA GLY A 101 12.02 -2.71 -6.50
C GLY A 101 13.17 -2.49 -7.50
N LEU A 102 12.97 -1.73 -8.58
CA LEU A 102 14.00 -1.43 -9.57
C LEU A 102 15.11 -0.53 -8.99
N LYS A 103 16.37 -0.98 -9.05
CA LYS A 103 17.52 -0.26 -8.50
C LYS A 103 18.66 -0.10 -9.52
N ILE A 104 19.52 0.88 -9.28
CA ILE A 104 20.82 0.98 -9.97
C ILE A 104 21.65 -0.26 -9.62
N GLY A 105 22.32 -0.84 -10.61
CA GLY A 105 23.11 -2.06 -10.42
C GLY A 105 22.31 -3.35 -10.53
N ASP A 106 20.98 -3.30 -10.75
CA ASP A 106 20.20 -4.52 -11.03
C ASP A 106 20.62 -5.13 -12.37
N ARG A 107 20.65 -6.46 -12.43
CA ARG A 107 20.67 -7.20 -13.70
C ARG A 107 19.23 -7.55 -14.07
N LEU A 108 18.72 -6.89 -15.09
CA LEU A 108 17.36 -7.10 -15.56
C LEU A 108 17.29 -8.14 -16.67
N VAL A 109 16.22 -8.94 -16.65
CA VAL A 109 15.89 -9.89 -17.70
C VAL A 109 14.45 -9.65 -18.14
N MET A 110 14.30 -9.16 -19.38
CA MET A 110 13.00 -9.06 -20.04
C MET A 110 12.71 -10.37 -20.75
N ARG A 111 11.50 -10.91 -20.58
CA ARG A 111 10.98 -12.04 -21.38
C ARG A 111 9.65 -11.66 -21.99
N ALA A 112 9.38 -12.14 -23.20
CA ALA A 112 8.09 -11.98 -23.84
C ALA A 112 7.80 -13.16 -24.76
N GLN A 113 6.53 -13.51 -24.89
CA GLN A 113 6.05 -14.41 -25.92
C GLN A 113 5.66 -13.58 -27.14
N ALA A 114 6.09 -13.99 -28.34
CA ALA A 114 5.68 -13.36 -29.57
C ALA A 114 5.34 -14.38 -30.65
N LYS A 115 4.36 -14.02 -31.48
CA LYS A 115 3.89 -14.78 -32.64
C LYS A 115 3.74 -13.82 -33.82
N THR A 116 4.06 -14.25 -35.03
CA THR A 116 4.07 -13.37 -36.22
C THR A 116 3.27 -14.01 -37.36
N GLY A 117 2.46 -13.19 -38.02
CA GLY A 117 1.75 -13.54 -39.25
C GLY A 117 2.54 -13.04 -40.46
N THR A 118 1.90 -12.21 -41.28
CA THR A 118 2.58 -11.51 -42.39
C THR A 118 3.74 -10.68 -41.87
N LEU A 119 4.93 -10.87 -42.45
CA LEU A 119 6.08 -9.98 -42.29
C LEU A 119 6.74 -9.83 -43.66
N SER A 120 6.51 -8.70 -44.33
CA SER A 120 7.11 -8.35 -45.62
C SER A 120 7.85 -7.03 -45.46
N ASN A 121 9.12 -6.96 -45.86
CA ASN A 121 10.00 -5.80 -45.65
C ASN A 121 9.89 -5.22 -44.22
N ALA A 122 9.70 -6.09 -43.22
CA ALA A 122 9.29 -5.72 -41.87
C ALA A 122 10.16 -6.40 -40.82
N VAL A 123 10.33 -5.74 -39.68
CA VAL A 123 11.01 -6.28 -38.51
C VAL A 123 10.22 -5.93 -37.29
N VAL A 124 10.09 -6.90 -36.39
CA VAL A 124 9.63 -6.66 -35.03
C VAL A 124 10.81 -6.83 -34.08
N ARG A 125 10.91 -5.97 -33.07
CA ARG A 125 11.98 -6.01 -32.08
C ARG A 125 11.40 -5.88 -30.68
N LEU A 126 11.93 -6.66 -29.76
CA LEU A 126 11.80 -6.43 -28.34
C LEU A 126 13.01 -5.63 -27.87
N ASN A 127 12.77 -4.57 -27.12
CA ASN A 127 13.81 -3.66 -26.69
C ASN A 127 13.75 -3.45 -25.18
N LEU A 128 14.91 -3.49 -24.53
CA LEU A 128 15.07 -3.12 -23.13
C LEU A 128 16.14 -2.02 -23.06
N ALA A 129 15.80 -0.85 -22.54
CA ALA A 129 16.68 0.32 -22.53
C ALA A 129 16.74 1.01 -21.18
N ALA A 130 17.94 1.38 -20.73
CA ALA A 130 18.16 2.31 -19.62
C ALA A 130 18.23 3.74 -20.16
N VAL A 131 17.42 4.63 -19.59
CA VAL A 131 17.17 5.96 -20.13
C VAL A 131 17.45 7.02 -19.06
N ARG A 132 18.11 8.11 -19.46
CA ARG A 132 18.36 9.29 -18.62
C ARG A 132 17.09 10.14 -18.47
N THR A 133 17.12 11.10 -17.56
CA THR A 133 16.03 12.04 -17.35
C THR A 133 15.71 12.88 -18.60
N ASP A 134 16.72 13.18 -19.44
CA ASP A 134 16.56 13.90 -20.71
C ASP A 134 15.98 13.04 -21.86
N GLY A 135 15.70 11.75 -21.60
CA GLY A 135 15.19 10.81 -22.60
C GLY A 135 16.26 10.11 -23.45
N SER A 136 17.54 10.47 -23.31
CA SER A 136 18.63 9.80 -24.01
C SER A 136 18.84 8.37 -23.48
N THR A 137 19.08 7.43 -24.39
CA THR A 137 19.42 6.05 -24.02
C THR A 137 20.88 5.99 -23.56
N ILE A 138 21.12 5.37 -22.40
CA ILE A 138 22.46 5.09 -21.88
C ILE A 138 22.99 3.81 -22.53
N THR A 139 22.18 2.77 -22.41
CA THR A 139 22.45 1.43 -22.94
C THR A 139 21.12 0.74 -23.21
N ALA A 140 21.12 -0.15 -24.18
CA ALA A 140 19.96 -0.95 -24.52
C ALA A 140 20.41 -2.29 -25.08
N ASP A 141 19.55 -3.27 -24.93
CA ASP A 141 19.65 -4.55 -25.61
C ASP A 141 18.38 -4.75 -26.45
N GLU A 142 18.48 -5.45 -27.58
CA GLU A 142 17.36 -5.72 -28.48
C GLU A 142 17.38 -7.14 -29.03
N ARG A 143 16.20 -7.72 -29.18
CA ARG A 143 16.00 -9.01 -29.84
C ARG A 143 15.10 -8.86 -31.05
N ARG A 144 15.60 -9.23 -32.23
CA ARG A 144 14.86 -9.13 -33.50
C ARG A 144 14.05 -10.39 -33.78
N ILE A 145 12.89 -10.18 -34.39
CA ILE A 145 11.97 -11.19 -34.91
C ILE A 145 11.78 -10.86 -36.39
N GLU A 146 12.44 -11.63 -37.25
CA GLU A 146 12.59 -11.31 -38.67
C GLU A 146 11.89 -12.29 -39.60
N THR A 147 11.37 -13.39 -39.06
CA THR A 147 10.69 -14.43 -39.83
C THR A 147 9.25 -14.60 -39.35
N PRO A 148 8.29 -14.79 -40.27
CA PRO A 148 6.96 -15.28 -39.93
C PRO A 148 7.06 -16.58 -39.12
N ASN A 149 6.26 -16.69 -38.07
CA ASN A 149 6.16 -17.87 -37.25
C ASN A 149 4.74 -18.02 -36.72
N THR A 150 4.11 -19.14 -37.11
CA THR A 150 2.73 -19.46 -36.78
C THR A 150 2.53 -19.85 -35.31
N ASP A 151 3.59 -20.21 -34.59
CA ASP A 151 3.55 -20.62 -33.17
C ASP A 151 4.11 -19.55 -32.24
N TRP A 152 3.75 -19.62 -30.97
CA TRP A 152 4.32 -18.73 -29.95
C TRP A 152 5.78 -19.11 -29.66
N GLN A 153 6.65 -18.10 -29.62
CA GLN A 153 8.04 -18.25 -29.21
C GLN A 153 8.39 -17.30 -28.09
N GLN A 154 9.22 -17.79 -27.17
CA GLN A 154 9.77 -16.96 -26.10
C GLN A 154 11.04 -16.26 -26.58
N TYR A 155 11.09 -14.96 -26.32
CA TYR A 155 12.26 -14.12 -26.56
C TYR A 155 12.73 -13.53 -25.23
N GLN A 156 14.04 -13.31 -25.14
CA GLN A 156 14.68 -12.75 -23.95
C GLN A 156 15.68 -11.67 -24.33
N VAL A 157 15.75 -10.64 -23.50
CA VAL A 157 16.65 -9.50 -23.60
C VAL A 157 17.17 -9.18 -22.20
N SER A 158 18.41 -8.74 -22.04
CA SER A 158 18.95 -8.47 -20.69
C SER A 158 19.76 -7.19 -20.62
N LEU A 159 19.73 -6.53 -19.46
CA LEU A 159 20.36 -5.24 -19.28
C LEU A 159 20.92 -5.12 -17.86
N GLN A 160 22.15 -4.64 -17.73
CA GLN A 160 22.68 -4.17 -16.46
C GLN A 160 22.28 -2.71 -16.28
N VAL A 161 21.62 -2.33 -15.18
CA VAL A 161 21.16 -0.95 -14.95
C VAL A 161 22.36 -0.08 -14.53
N PRO A 162 22.86 0.83 -15.41
CA PRO A 162 24.02 1.64 -15.09
C PRO A 162 23.67 2.82 -14.17
N GLU A 163 24.68 3.42 -13.54
CA GLU A 163 24.53 4.71 -12.86
C GLU A 163 23.99 5.79 -13.81
N GLY A 164 23.25 6.75 -13.26
CA GLY A 164 22.60 7.83 -14.02
C GLY A 164 21.32 7.43 -14.74
N THR A 165 20.84 6.19 -14.57
CA THR A 165 19.53 5.76 -15.11
C THR A 165 18.39 6.40 -14.33
N ASP A 166 17.47 7.07 -15.04
CA ASP A 166 16.21 7.60 -14.48
C ASP A 166 15.11 6.53 -14.53
N ARG A 167 15.03 5.81 -15.65
CA ARG A 167 14.03 4.76 -15.88
C ARG A 167 14.54 3.68 -16.82
N VAL A 168 13.92 2.52 -16.70
CA VAL A 168 14.06 1.42 -17.66
C VAL A 168 12.81 1.35 -18.52
N SER A 169 13.01 1.21 -19.83
CA SER A 169 11.97 1.14 -20.83
C SER A 169 11.93 -0.24 -21.47
N VAL A 170 10.75 -0.85 -21.48
CA VAL A 170 10.42 -2.07 -22.20
C VAL A 170 9.67 -1.68 -23.46
N GLY A 171 10.11 -2.15 -24.62
CA GLY A 171 9.62 -1.72 -25.93
C GLY A 171 9.28 -2.86 -26.88
N ILE A 172 8.23 -2.65 -27.67
CA ILE A 172 7.87 -3.45 -28.84
C ILE A 172 7.95 -2.52 -30.04
N VAL A 173 8.86 -2.81 -30.96
CA VAL A 173 9.20 -1.91 -32.08
C VAL A 173 8.95 -2.62 -33.40
N PHE A 174 8.22 -1.96 -34.29
CA PHE A 174 8.09 -2.33 -35.69
C PHE A 174 8.85 -1.36 -36.58
N ASN A 175 9.54 -1.88 -37.61
CA ASN A 175 10.19 -1.07 -38.64
C ASN A 175 10.04 -1.67 -40.03
N VAL A 176 9.89 -0.79 -41.02
CA VAL A 176 10.01 -1.15 -42.43
C VAL A 176 11.49 -1.11 -42.86
N ARG A 177 11.95 -2.17 -43.53
CA ARG A 177 13.31 -2.32 -44.07
C ARG A 177 13.33 -2.07 -45.58
N GLY A 178 14.50 -1.66 -46.07
CA GLY A 178 14.76 -1.51 -47.49
C GLY A 178 13.97 -0.35 -48.12
N SER A 179 13.82 -0.39 -49.45
CA SER A 179 13.14 0.64 -50.24
C SER A 179 11.68 0.29 -50.58
N GLY A 180 11.21 -0.91 -50.21
CA GLY A 180 9.83 -1.36 -50.43
C GLY A 180 8.90 -1.00 -49.27
N SER A 181 7.60 -1.01 -49.54
CA SER A 181 6.60 -0.94 -48.47
C SER A 181 6.63 -2.20 -47.60
N GLY A 182 6.27 -2.06 -46.33
CA GLY A 182 6.26 -3.15 -45.35
C GLY A 182 4.87 -3.51 -44.86
N ASP A 183 4.64 -4.81 -44.71
CA ASP A 183 3.42 -5.38 -44.14
C ASP A 183 3.79 -6.14 -42.86
N ALA A 184 2.98 -5.98 -41.82
CA ALA A 184 3.20 -6.71 -40.58
C ALA A 184 1.88 -7.12 -39.93
N THR A 185 1.86 -8.32 -39.37
CA THR A 185 0.89 -8.74 -38.36
C THR A 185 1.65 -9.52 -37.30
N PHE A 186 1.52 -9.13 -36.03
CA PHE A 186 2.17 -9.83 -34.93
C PHE A 186 1.39 -9.71 -33.64
N TRP A 187 1.66 -10.63 -32.72
CA TRP A 187 1.11 -10.68 -31.38
C TRP A 187 2.25 -10.72 -30.37
N VAL A 188 2.11 -10.00 -29.25
CA VAL A 188 3.01 -10.05 -28.10
C VAL A 188 2.22 -10.25 -26.83
N ASP A 189 2.71 -11.12 -25.95
CA ASP A 189 2.04 -11.50 -24.72
C ASP A 189 3.06 -11.85 -23.62
N ASN A 190 2.59 -11.89 -22.36
CA ASN A 190 3.33 -12.30 -21.17
C ASN A 190 4.71 -11.63 -21.05
N VAL A 191 4.72 -10.30 -21.14
CA VAL A 191 5.96 -9.51 -21.05
C VAL A 191 6.33 -9.34 -19.60
N THR A 192 7.42 -9.96 -19.15
CA THR A 192 7.92 -9.83 -17.77
C THR A 192 9.25 -9.11 -17.75
N LEU A 193 9.54 -8.37 -16.68
CA LEU A 193 10.84 -7.75 -16.45
C LEU A 193 11.30 -8.08 -15.03
N THR A 194 12.30 -8.94 -14.89
CA THR A 194 12.71 -9.43 -13.57
C THR A 194 14.12 -8.98 -13.21
N ASN A 195 14.41 -8.87 -11.91
CA ASN A 195 15.74 -8.49 -11.40
C ASN A 195 16.41 -9.59 -10.54
N GLY A 196 15.83 -10.80 -10.49
CA GLY A 196 16.33 -11.91 -9.69
C GLY A 196 15.96 -11.89 -8.20
N GLU A 197 15.35 -10.82 -7.69
CA GLU A 197 14.88 -10.76 -6.30
C GLU A 197 13.72 -11.74 -6.09
N MET A 198 13.75 -12.55 -5.03
CA MET A 198 12.70 -13.53 -4.72
C MET A 198 11.75 -12.98 -3.66
N LEU A 199 10.44 -12.97 -3.95
CA LEU A 199 9.38 -12.46 -3.09
C LEU A 199 8.41 -13.57 -2.67
N GLU A 200 7.80 -13.42 -1.49
CA GLU A 200 6.72 -14.30 -1.01
C GLU A 200 5.40 -13.90 -1.69
N ILE A 201 4.92 -14.71 -2.64
CA ILE A 201 3.70 -14.44 -3.42
C ILE A 201 2.80 -15.70 -3.46
N PRO A 202 1.53 -15.63 -3.03
CA PRO A 202 0.88 -14.47 -2.44
C PRO A 202 1.47 -14.09 -1.08
N VAL A 203 1.41 -12.80 -0.75
CA VAL A 203 1.78 -12.28 0.57
C VAL A 203 0.97 -13.01 1.65
N ILE A 204 1.66 -13.51 2.68
CA ILE A 204 1.00 -13.99 3.90
C ILE A 204 0.96 -12.85 4.92
N THR A 205 -0.24 -12.32 5.18
CA THR A 205 -0.47 -11.31 6.20
C THR A 205 -0.20 -11.86 7.61
N ARG A 206 0.71 -11.21 8.34
CA ARG A 206 1.09 -11.57 9.71
C ARG A 206 1.03 -10.33 10.59
N ARG A 207 -0.19 -9.91 10.97
CA ARG A 207 -0.43 -8.71 11.76
C ARG A 207 -1.28 -8.99 12.99
N ASN A 208 -1.00 -8.29 14.09
CA ASN A 208 -1.80 -8.34 15.31
C ASN A 208 -3.09 -7.49 15.26
N ILE A 209 -3.24 -6.67 14.23
CA ILE A 209 -4.43 -5.89 13.93
C ILE A 209 -4.53 -5.70 12.41
N ARG A 210 -5.75 -5.60 11.86
CA ARG A 210 -5.91 -5.27 10.44
C ARG A 210 -5.39 -3.86 10.19
N THR A 211 -4.65 -3.68 9.11
CA THR A 211 -4.07 -2.40 8.73
C THR A 211 -4.68 -1.91 7.42
N TYR A 212 -4.67 -0.61 7.24
CA TYR A 212 -5.08 0.00 5.99
C TYR A 212 -4.23 1.22 5.67
N THR A 213 -4.36 1.72 4.45
CA THR A 213 -3.83 3.03 4.06
C THR A 213 -4.79 3.76 3.13
N LEU A 214 -4.67 5.09 3.07
CA LEU A 214 -5.43 5.94 2.17
C LEU A 214 -4.52 6.84 1.33
N PHE A 215 -4.85 6.92 0.05
CA PHE A 215 -4.25 7.73 -1.02
C PHE A 215 -2.81 7.39 -1.37
N ALA A 216 -1.89 7.46 -0.41
CA ALA A 216 -0.49 7.20 -0.66
C ALA A 216 -0.20 5.69 -0.65
N VAL A 217 0.57 5.24 -1.63
CA VAL A 217 1.14 3.88 -1.68
C VAL A 217 2.66 3.95 -1.59
N HIS A 218 3.26 2.85 -1.14
CA HIS A 218 4.71 2.72 -1.13
C HIS A 218 5.26 2.71 -2.57
N PRO A 219 6.42 3.34 -2.85
CA PRO A 219 7.04 3.34 -4.18
C PRO A 219 7.30 1.95 -4.76
N ASP A 220 7.51 0.98 -3.88
CA ASP A 220 7.42 -0.44 -4.18
C ASP A 220 6.03 -0.96 -3.80
N ILE A 221 5.23 -1.33 -4.80
CA ILE A 221 3.84 -1.78 -4.61
C ILE A 221 3.77 -3.11 -3.82
N TYR A 222 4.80 -3.96 -3.92
CA TYR A 222 4.87 -5.17 -3.11
C TYR A 222 4.82 -4.84 -1.61
N GLU A 223 5.53 -3.81 -1.16
CA GLU A 223 5.50 -3.40 0.25
C GLU A 223 4.12 -2.90 0.68
N THR A 224 3.38 -2.23 -0.21
CA THR A 224 1.99 -1.86 0.10
C THR A 224 1.13 -3.11 0.28
N ALA A 225 1.22 -4.08 -0.64
CA ALA A 225 0.49 -5.34 -0.57
C ALA A 225 0.87 -6.18 0.66
N ARG A 226 2.13 -6.10 1.08
CA ARG A 226 2.68 -6.77 2.27
C ARG A 226 2.18 -6.15 3.57
N ARG A 227 2.08 -4.82 3.63
CA ARG A 227 1.84 -4.05 4.86
C ARG A 227 0.37 -3.81 5.18
N TYR A 228 -0.53 -3.86 4.18
CA TYR A 228 -1.93 -3.46 4.33
C TYR A 228 -2.94 -4.53 3.95
N ASP A 229 -4.06 -4.58 4.67
CA ASP A 229 -5.23 -5.40 4.35
C ASP A 229 -6.22 -4.66 3.44
N ILE A 230 -6.28 -3.33 3.58
CA ILE A 230 -7.20 -2.45 2.83
C ILE A 230 -6.41 -1.26 2.29
N VAL A 231 -6.62 -0.92 1.02
CA VAL A 231 -6.01 0.25 0.38
C VAL A 231 -7.11 1.10 -0.26
N MET A 232 -7.19 2.37 0.10
CA MET A 232 -8.08 3.34 -0.55
C MET A 232 -7.22 4.20 -1.49
N LEU A 233 -7.50 4.17 -2.78
CA LEU A 233 -6.75 4.91 -3.79
C LEU A 233 -7.52 6.14 -4.25
N HIS A 234 -6.79 7.22 -4.52
CA HIS A 234 -7.33 8.32 -5.29
C HIS A 234 -7.62 7.81 -6.72
N PRO A 235 -8.66 8.30 -7.45
CA PRO A 235 -9.00 7.79 -8.78
C PRO A 235 -7.84 7.86 -9.78
N LEU A 236 -6.96 8.85 -9.65
CA LEU A 236 -5.76 8.99 -10.51
C LEU A 236 -4.74 7.85 -10.31
N ASP A 237 -4.78 7.16 -9.18
CA ASP A 237 -3.87 6.07 -8.81
C ASP A 237 -4.43 4.68 -9.13
N TRP A 238 -5.51 4.61 -9.94
CA TRP A 238 -6.21 3.36 -10.31
C TRP A 238 -5.29 2.27 -10.86
N ILE A 239 -4.18 2.66 -11.50
CA ILE A 239 -3.22 1.74 -12.12
C ILE A 239 -2.60 0.75 -11.11
N TYR A 240 -2.63 1.07 -9.81
CA TYR A 240 -2.09 0.20 -8.76
C TYR A 240 -3.09 -0.84 -8.25
N ALA A 241 -4.38 -0.73 -8.58
CA ALA A 241 -5.42 -1.61 -8.02
C ALA A 241 -5.18 -3.10 -8.35
N ARG A 242 -4.90 -3.41 -9.63
CA ARG A 242 -4.62 -4.79 -10.06
C ARG A 242 -3.25 -5.30 -9.58
N PRO A 243 -2.14 -4.53 -9.67
CA PRO A 243 -0.85 -4.94 -9.09
C PRO A 243 -0.90 -5.31 -7.61
N LEU A 244 -1.64 -4.57 -6.79
CA LEU A 244 -1.79 -4.89 -5.36
C LEU A 244 -2.38 -6.30 -5.16
N LYS A 245 -3.42 -6.63 -5.94
CA LYS A 245 -4.12 -7.92 -5.88
C LYS A 245 -3.31 -9.07 -6.45
N HIS A 246 -2.39 -8.80 -7.39
CA HIS A 246 -1.43 -9.79 -7.86
C HIS A 246 -0.54 -10.29 -6.71
N TYR A 247 0.00 -9.37 -5.91
CA TYR A 247 0.86 -9.72 -4.78
C TYR A 247 0.09 -10.25 -3.58
N ASN A 248 -1.07 -9.68 -3.29
CA ASN A 248 -1.92 -10.10 -2.19
C ASN A 248 -3.37 -10.27 -2.68
N PRO A 249 -3.78 -11.49 -3.08
CA PRO A 249 -5.14 -11.74 -3.55
C PRO A 249 -6.24 -11.46 -2.53
N ASN A 250 -5.89 -11.35 -1.24
CA ASN A 250 -6.82 -11.06 -0.15
C ASN A 250 -6.87 -9.56 0.21
N ILE A 251 -6.04 -8.71 -0.41
CA ILE A 251 -6.11 -7.27 -0.19
C ILE A 251 -7.41 -6.73 -0.78
N GLU A 252 -8.04 -5.78 -0.09
CA GLU A 252 -9.20 -5.07 -0.62
C GLU A 252 -8.81 -3.67 -1.07
N VAL A 253 -9.09 -3.34 -2.33
CA VAL A 253 -8.75 -2.03 -2.91
C VAL A 253 -10.01 -1.24 -3.23
N TYR A 254 -10.10 -0.01 -2.73
CA TYR A 254 -11.26 0.87 -2.89
C TYR A 254 -10.88 2.12 -3.68
N VAL A 255 -11.79 2.59 -4.54
CA VAL A 255 -11.65 3.89 -5.21
C VAL A 255 -12.32 4.98 -4.38
N TYR A 256 -11.62 6.09 -4.18
CA TYR A 256 -12.16 7.28 -3.54
C TYR A 256 -13.20 7.98 -4.42
N CYS A 257 -14.34 8.33 -3.84
CA CYS A 257 -15.36 9.19 -4.45
C CYS A 257 -15.93 10.14 -3.39
N SER A 258 -15.94 11.45 -3.66
CA SER A 258 -16.67 12.40 -2.84
C SER A 258 -18.18 12.17 -2.99
N SER A 259 -18.94 12.17 -1.89
CA SER A 259 -20.41 12.22 -1.99
C SER A 259 -20.88 13.64 -2.26
N VAL A 260 -20.30 14.63 -1.58
CA VAL A 260 -20.77 16.02 -1.50
C VAL A 260 -20.34 16.93 -2.65
N ALA A 261 -19.38 16.53 -3.48
CA ALA A 261 -18.81 17.41 -4.50
C ALA A 261 -18.37 16.70 -5.78
N THR A 262 -18.29 17.47 -6.87
CA THR A 262 -17.61 17.12 -8.14
C THR A 262 -16.35 17.95 -8.32
N SER A 263 -15.31 17.42 -8.98
CA SER A 263 -13.98 18.05 -9.01
C SER A 263 -13.46 18.31 -10.43
N SER A 264 -13.02 19.54 -10.68
CA SER A 264 -12.31 19.89 -11.92
C SER A 264 -10.88 19.36 -11.98
N SER A 265 -10.34 18.85 -10.86
CA SER A 265 -8.99 18.29 -10.79
C SER A 265 -8.91 16.82 -11.22
N ILE A 266 -10.05 16.19 -11.47
CA ILE A 266 -10.17 14.78 -11.86
C ILE A 266 -10.77 14.72 -13.27
N PRO A 267 -10.23 13.91 -14.20
CA PRO A 267 -10.84 13.72 -15.51
C PRO A 267 -12.29 13.25 -15.38
N GLY A 268 -13.17 13.80 -16.23
CA GLY A 268 -14.61 13.55 -16.13
C GLY A 268 -14.98 12.07 -16.08
N TRP A 269 -14.26 11.17 -16.78
CA TRP A 269 -14.52 9.73 -16.75
C TRP A 269 -14.23 9.04 -15.41
N MET A 270 -13.42 9.64 -14.53
CA MET A 270 -13.05 9.16 -13.20
C MET A 270 -13.85 9.83 -12.06
N ASP A 271 -14.57 10.91 -12.33
CA ASP A 271 -15.51 11.52 -11.39
C ASP A 271 -16.92 10.91 -11.62
N PRO A 272 -17.59 10.35 -10.58
CA PRO A 272 -18.94 9.82 -10.70
C PRO A 272 -19.97 10.80 -11.28
N LEU A 273 -19.77 12.12 -11.10
CA LEU A 273 -20.68 13.15 -11.60
C LEU A 273 -20.20 13.80 -12.89
N ASP A 274 -18.88 13.86 -13.08
CA ASP A 274 -18.19 14.58 -14.15
C ASP A 274 -18.41 16.10 -14.09
N TYR A 275 -17.38 16.80 -13.65
CA TYR A 275 -17.42 18.23 -13.39
C TYR A 275 -17.91 19.06 -14.58
N GLU A 276 -17.48 18.73 -15.81
CA GLU A 276 -17.90 19.45 -17.00
C GLU A 276 -19.39 19.22 -17.28
N TYR A 277 -19.86 17.98 -17.14
CA TYR A 277 -21.27 17.65 -17.29
C TYR A 277 -22.16 18.38 -16.27
N VAL A 278 -21.76 18.43 -15.00
CA VAL A 278 -22.50 19.15 -13.94
C VAL A 278 -22.54 20.64 -14.24
N THR A 279 -21.40 21.25 -14.59
CA THR A 279 -21.29 22.71 -14.74
C THR A 279 -21.91 23.27 -16.03
N THR A 280 -22.13 22.42 -17.04
CA THR A 280 -22.70 22.82 -18.34
C THR A 280 -24.14 22.33 -18.55
N THR A 281 -24.45 21.10 -18.12
CA THR A 281 -25.71 20.42 -18.48
C THR A 281 -26.64 20.28 -17.28
N ARG A 282 -26.12 19.95 -16.10
CA ARG A 282 -26.89 19.69 -14.87
C ARG A 282 -26.57 20.67 -13.75
N ARG A 283 -26.58 21.97 -14.07
CA ARG A 283 -26.30 23.02 -13.09
C ARG A 283 -27.31 23.04 -11.93
N ASP A 284 -28.51 22.50 -12.15
CA ASP A 284 -29.56 22.33 -11.16
C ASP A 284 -29.20 21.35 -10.03
N TRP A 285 -28.10 20.60 -10.18
CA TRP A 285 -27.55 19.74 -9.15
C TRP A 285 -26.58 20.43 -8.20
N LEU A 286 -26.17 21.68 -8.45
CA LEU A 286 -25.22 22.39 -7.60
C LEU A 286 -25.92 22.98 -6.38
N LEU A 287 -25.28 22.90 -5.21
CA LEU A 287 -25.66 23.76 -4.09
C LEU A 287 -25.30 25.20 -4.42
N THR A 288 -26.17 26.12 -4.02
CA THR A 288 -25.99 27.55 -4.28
C THR A 288 -26.09 28.36 -3.01
N ASP A 289 -25.25 29.39 -2.90
CA ASP A 289 -25.34 30.38 -1.83
C ASP A 289 -26.67 31.15 -1.91
N LEU A 290 -26.93 32.03 -0.94
CA LEU A 290 -28.17 32.83 -0.91
C LEU A 290 -28.31 33.81 -2.08
N GLN A 291 -27.25 34.02 -2.87
CA GLN A 291 -27.23 34.84 -4.07
C GLN A 291 -27.38 34.03 -5.36
N GLY A 292 -27.41 32.69 -5.27
CA GLY A 292 -27.56 31.78 -6.40
C GLY A 292 -26.25 31.33 -7.04
N ASN A 293 -25.09 31.62 -6.44
CA ASN A 293 -23.79 31.19 -6.96
C ASN A 293 -23.45 29.77 -6.48
N PRO A 294 -22.83 28.92 -7.32
CA PRO A 294 -22.34 27.61 -6.89
C PRO A 294 -21.35 27.72 -5.72
N ILE A 295 -21.49 26.82 -4.75
CA ILE A 295 -20.66 26.83 -3.55
C ILE A 295 -19.42 25.94 -3.74
N PRO A 296 -18.20 26.48 -3.59
CA PRO A 296 -16.98 25.67 -3.58
C PRO A 296 -16.80 24.90 -2.26
N GLU A 297 -16.12 23.76 -2.31
CA GLU A 297 -15.78 22.99 -1.11
C GLU A 297 -14.69 23.68 -0.27
N LEU A 298 -14.85 23.64 1.05
CA LEU A 298 -13.88 24.24 1.98
C LEU A 298 -12.50 23.58 1.83
N GLY A 299 -11.47 24.39 1.59
CA GLY A 299 -10.09 23.91 1.38
C GLY A 299 -9.80 23.33 0.00
N HIS A 300 -10.83 23.14 -0.84
CA HIS A 300 -10.74 22.57 -2.18
C HIS A 300 -11.61 23.37 -3.18
N PRO A 301 -11.25 24.64 -3.48
CA PRO A 301 -12.10 25.52 -4.29
C PRO A 301 -12.32 25.06 -5.74
N GLN A 302 -11.53 24.11 -6.21
CA GLN A 302 -11.69 23.44 -7.50
C GLN A 302 -12.83 22.39 -7.52
N ASN A 303 -13.42 22.10 -6.35
CA ASN A 303 -14.55 21.22 -6.17
C ASN A 303 -15.81 22.05 -5.92
N LEU A 304 -16.94 21.64 -6.51
CA LEU A 304 -18.24 22.29 -6.32
C LEU A 304 -19.21 21.36 -5.59
N LEU A 305 -19.90 21.90 -4.58
CA LEU A 305 -20.86 21.15 -3.78
C LEU A 305 -22.13 20.82 -4.58
N VAL A 306 -22.68 19.63 -4.33
CA VAL A 306 -23.86 19.12 -5.03
C VAL A 306 -25.02 18.77 -4.10
N ASP A 307 -26.23 18.82 -4.65
CA ASP A 307 -27.48 18.50 -3.99
C ASP A 307 -27.70 16.98 -3.91
N LEU A 308 -27.30 16.39 -2.77
CA LEU A 308 -27.44 14.97 -2.49
C LEU A 308 -28.90 14.46 -2.48
N GLY A 309 -29.88 15.35 -2.36
CA GLY A 309 -31.30 15.00 -2.34
C GLY A 309 -31.88 14.68 -3.72
N LYS A 310 -31.16 14.93 -4.81
CA LYS A 310 -31.63 14.73 -6.19
C LYS A 310 -31.51 13.26 -6.63
N ALA A 311 -32.64 12.64 -6.94
CA ALA A 311 -32.69 11.22 -7.31
C ALA A 311 -31.91 10.88 -8.61
N ASP A 312 -31.92 11.77 -9.61
CA ASP A 312 -31.20 11.55 -10.86
C ASP A 312 -29.67 11.79 -10.72
N LEU A 313 -29.26 12.67 -9.82
CA LEU A 313 -27.86 12.77 -9.38
C LEU A 313 -27.43 11.46 -8.72
N GLN A 314 -28.20 10.95 -7.76
CA GLN A 314 -27.89 9.70 -7.05
C GLN A 314 -27.73 8.52 -8.02
N GLN A 315 -28.63 8.40 -9.00
CA GLN A 315 -28.56 7.36 -10.04
C GLN A 315 -27.30 7.47 -10.90
N ARG A 316 -26.94 8.68 -11.34
CA ARG A 316 -25.71 8.91 -12.10
C ARG A 316 -24.49 8.57 -11.26
N TRP A 317 -24.42 9.09 -10.04
CA TRP A 317 -23.31 8.86 -9.12
C TRP A 317 -23.08 7.36 -8.92
N ALA A 318 -24.12 6.60 -8.57
CA ALA A 318 -24.04 5.17 -8.31
C ALA A 318 -23.56 4.38 -9.54
N SER A 319 -24.21 4.59 -10.70
CA SER A 319 -23.88 3.86 -11.92
C SER A 319 -22.45 4.12 -12.39
N ARG A 320 -21.97 5.37 -12.29
CA ARG A 320 -20.62 5.72 -12.72
C ARG A 320 -19.54 5.30 -11.72
N ALA A 321 -19.81 5.34 -10.42
CA ALA A 321 -18.91 4.79 -9.41
C ALA A 321 -18.72 3.26 -9.61
N VAL A 322 -19.79 2.52 -9.88
CA VAL A 322 -19.73 1.09 -10.22
C VAL A 322 -18.90 0.85 -11.48
N GLN A 323 -19.15 1.62 -12.55
CA GLN A 323 -18.41 1.49 -13.80
C GLN A 323 -16.91 1.73 -13.59
N LEU A 324 -16.54 2.77 -12.84
CA LEU A 324 -15.14 3.06 -12.52
C LEU A 324 -14.50 1.91 -11.72
N ALA A 325 -15.17 1.47 -10.66
CA ALA A 325 -14.68 0.42 -9.78
C ALA A 325 -14.42 -0.90 -10.54
N GLN A 326 -15.43 -1.39 -11.28
CA GLN A 326 -15.33 -2.64 -12.04
C GLN A 326 -14.29 -2.56 -13.14
N ARG A 327 -14.26 -1.43 -13.88
CA ARG A 327 -13.34 -1.23 -14.99
C ARG A 327 -11.89 -1.31 -14.51
N CYS A 328 -11.56 -0.60 -13.43
CA CYS A 328 -10.20 -0.52 -12.89
C CYS A 328 -9.80 -1.69 -11.98
N GLY A 329 -10.73 -2.58 -11.62
CA GLY A 329 -10.46 -3.78 -10.83
C GLY A 329 -10.49 -3.58 -9.31
N PHE A 330 -11.16 -2.53 -8.85
CA PHE A 330 -11.41 -2.25 -7.43
C PHE A 330 -12.43 -3.24 -6.84
N ASP A 331 -12.32 -3.49 -5.53
CA ASP A 331 -13.25 -4.33 -4.76
C ASP A 331 -14.42 -3.52 -4.19
N GLY A 332 -14.33 -2.19 -4.21
CA GLY A 332 -15.35 -1.32 -3.66
C GLY A 332 -15.14 0.16 -3.87
N VAL A 333 -16.06 0.95 -3.30
CA VAL A 333 -16.06 2.41 -3.33
C VAL A 333 -15.89 2.95 -1.91
N PHE A 334 -14.98 3.89 -1.74
CA PHE A 334 -14.82 4.71 -0.54
C PHE A 334 -15.59 6.02 -0.74
N ILE A 335 -16.69 6.18 -0.01
CA ILE A 335 -17.58 7.34 -0.04
C ILE A 335 -17.11 8.34 1.01
N ASP A 336 -16.53 9.45 0.56
CA ASP A 336 -16.03 10.49 1.44
C ASP A 336 -17.13 11.46 1.89
N SER A 337 -16.86 12.23 2.94
CA SER A 337 -17.72 13.33 3.42
C SER A 337 -19.11 12.93 3.93
N MET A 338 -19.25 11.72 4.49
CA MET A 338 -20.44 11.29 5.22
C MET A 338 -20.38 11.80 6.68
N THR A 339 -20.25 13.12 6.85
CA THR A 339 -20.10 13.79 8.15
C THR A 339 -21.44 14.37 8.62
N TYR A 340 -21.83 14.12 9.88
CA TYR A 340 -23.15 14.51 10.40
C TYR A 340 -23.40 16.02 10.44
N ASN A 341 -22.37 16.84 10.65
CA ASN A 341 -22.45 18.29 10.76
C ASN A 341 -21.70 18.99 9.61
N TYR A 342 -21.78 18.43 8.40
CA TYR A 342 -20.98 18.86 7.25
C TYR A 342 -21.13 20.35 6.93
N LEU A 343 -22.36 20.90 6.89
CA LEU A 343 -22.59 22.30 6.51
C LEU A 343 -21.97 23.23 7.55
N SER A 344 -22.21 22.97 8.84
CA SER A 344 -21.62 23.77 9.92
C SER A 344 -20.10 23.68 9.94
N LEU A 345 -19.53 22.49 9.74
CA LEU A 345 -18.09 22.28 9.71
C LEU A 345 -17.43 23.01 8.52
N ALA A 346 -18.10 23.02 7.36
CA ALA A 346 -17.62 23.70 6.16
C ALA A 346 -17.92 25.21 6.16
N GLY A 347 -18.69 25.73 7.12
CA GLY A 347 -19.14 27.13 7.14
C GLY A 347 -20.08 27.46 5.97
N VAL A 348 -20.87 26.49 5.52
CA VAL A 348 -21.73 26.61 4.33
C VAL A 348 -23.14 27.02 4.72
N THR A 349 -23.64 28.06 4.05
CA THR A 349 -25.05 28.42 4.00
C THR A 349 -25.53 28.31 2.56
N CYS A 350 -26.58 27.54 2.31
CA CYS A 350 -27.11 27.32 0.96
C CYS A 350 -28.63 27.50 0.91
N GLN A 351 -29.19 27.63 -0.30
CA GLN A 351 -30.64 27.76 -0.50
C GLN A 351 -31.39 26.44 -0.30
N GLN A 352 -30.73 25.32 -0.57
CA GLN A 352 -31.34 23.99 -0.63
C GLN A 352 -31.58 23.38 0.76
N TYR A 353 -30.73 23.73 1.74
CA TYR A 353 -30.73 23.17 3.08
C TYR A 353 -30.50 24.28 4.11
N ALA A 354 -31.44 24.44 5.04
CA ALA A 354 -31.38 25.46 6.07
C ALA A 354 -30.40 25.13 7.20
N ASN A 355 -30.12 23.84 7.43
CA ASN A 355 -29.28 23.36 8.54
C ASN A 355 -28.77 21.93 8.29
N ASP A 356 -27.89 21.44 9.17
CA ASP A 356 -27.32 20.10 9.08
C ASP A 356 -28.37 18.98 9.15
N ALA A 357 -29.49 19.14 9.84
CA ALA A 357 -30.50 18.08 9.94
C ALA A 357 -31.22 17.83 8.60
N GLU A 358 -31.49 18.90 7.84
CA GLU A 358 -32.02 18.78 6.48
C GLU A 358 -30.97 18.14 5.55
N PHE A 359 -29.70 18.53 5.68
CA PHE A 359 -28.62 17.94 4.88
C PHE A 359 -28.35 16.47 5.24
N GLN A 360 -28.45 16.09 6.52
CA GLN A 360 -28.41 14.70 6.98
C GLN A 360 -29.52 13.87 6.34
N SER A 361 -30.70 14.45 6.15
CA SER A 361 -31.81 13.78 5.45
C SER A 361 -31.46 13.51 3.99
N ALA A 362 -30.80 14.47 3.32
CA ALA A 362 -30.29 14.29 1.96
C ALA A 362 -29.14 13.26 1.88
N GLN A 363 -28.18 13.29 2.81
CA GLN A 363 -27.12 12.28 2.92
C GLN A 363 -27.70 10.88 3.15
N THR A 364 -28.72 10.76 3.99
CA THR A 364 -29.43 9.49 4.24
C THR A 364 -30.13 9.00 2.97
N SER A 365 -30.85 9.88 2.27
CA SER A 365 -31.47 9.60 0.98
C SER A 365 -30.43 9.08 -0.02
N PHE A 366 -29.31 9.80 -0.16
CA PHE A 366 -28.20 9.44 -1.04
C PHE A 366 -27.66 8.03 -0.77
N ILE A 367 -27.22 7.71 0.45
CA ILE A 367 -26.65 6.39 0.72
C ILE A 367 -27.68 5.26 0.58
N SER A 368 -28.96 5.54 0.91
CA SER A 368 -30.03 4.55 0.77
C SER A 368 -30.33 4.21 -0.69
N ALA A 369 -30.13 5.15 -1.61
CA ALA A 369 -30.29 4.93 -3.04
C ALA A 369 -29.04 4.34 -3.70
N VAL A 370 -27.85 4.81 -3.30
CA VAL A 370 -26.58 4.51 -3.96
C VAL A 370 -26.01 3.14 -3.55
N VAL A 371 -26.00 2.83 -2.26
CA VAL A 371 -25.31 1.63 -1.75
C VAL A 371 -25.93 0.32 -2.26
N PRO A 372 -27.27 0.16 -2.39
CA PRO A 372 -27.84 -1.04 -2.99
C PRO A 372 -27.35 -1.31 -4.41
N VAL A 373 -27.17 -0.27 -5.24
CA VAL A 373 -26.66 -0.40 -6.61
C VAL A 373 -25.21 -0.88 -6.60
N ILE A 374 -24.37 -0.35 -5.71
CA ILE A 374 -22.97 -0.79 -5.57
C ILE A 374 -22.90 -2.26 -5.13
N ARG A 375 -23.68 -2.63 -4.11
CA ARG A 375 -23.71 -4.01 -3.59
C ARG A 375 -24.26 -5.00 -4.62
N GLN A 376 -25.28 -4.62 -5.40
CA GLN A 376 -25.81 -5.43 -6.48
C GLN A 376 -24.76 -5.71 -7.57
N ALA A 377 -23.81 -4.80 -7.77
CA ALA A 377 -22.68 -4.97 -8.67
C ALA A 377 -21.53 -5.83 -8.08
N GLY A 378 -21.71 -6.39 -6.88
CA GLY A 378 -20.71 -7.22 -6.19
C GLY A 378 -19.61 -6.43 -5.49
N LEU A 379 -19.77 -5.12 -5.32
CA LEU A 379 -18.77 -4.22 -4.76
C LEU A 379 -19.07 -3.89 -3.29
N LYS A 380 -18.02 -3.58 -2.53
CA LYS A 380 -18.09 -3.17 -1.12
C LYS A 380 -18.13 -1.65 -0.95
N VAL A 381 -18.57 -1.18 0.21
CA VAL A 381 -18.66 0.25 0.55
C VAL A 381 -17.93 0.56 1.86
N ILE A 382 -17.06 1.55 1.80
CA ILE A 382 -16.50 2.23 2.98
C ILE A 382 -17.10 3.63 3.04
N GLN A 383 -17.56 4.07 4.21
CA GLN A 383 -18.00 5.46 4.42
C GLN A 383 -17.02 6.19 5.33
N ASN A 384 -16.59 7.39 4.94
CA ASN A 384 -15.82 8.28 5.81
C ASN A 384 -16.74 9.17 6.64
N PHE A 385 -16.72 8.96 7.96
CA PHE A 385 -17.53 9.76 8.88
C PHE A 385 -16.79 11.00 9.37
N GLY A 386 -15.47 11.09 9.17
CA GLY A 386 -14.61 12.14 9.72
C GLY A 386 -14.45 12.09 11.25
N TYR A 387 -15.43 11.54 11.96
CA TYR A 387 -15.50 11.41 13.41
C TYR A 387 -15.80 9.98 13.84
N VAL A 388 -15.60 9.72 15.14
CA VAL A 388 -16.02 8.48 15.77
C VAL A 388 -17.54 8.40 15.79
N TRP A 389 -18.07 7.23 15.42
CA TRP A 389 -19.50 6.91 15.27
C TRP A 389 -20.36 6.96 16.54
N ASN A 390 -19.77 7.31 17.69
CA ASN A 390 -20.51 7.59 18.93
C ASN A 390 -20.84 9.08 19.12
N ARG A 391 -20.46 9.94 18.16
CA ARG A 391 -20.70 11.39 18.21
C ARG A 391 -22.15 11.79 17.95
N ASP A 392 -22.83 11.05 17.08
CA ASP A 392 -24.20 11.33 16.68
C ASP A 392 -24.96 10.02 16.41
N PRO A 393 -26.23 9.90 16.85
CA PRO A 393 -27.06 8.73 16.57
C PRO A 393 -27.22 8.40 15.08
N ILE A 394 -27.14 9.38 14.16
CA ILE A 394 -27.33 9.17 12.73
C ILE A 394 -26.32 8.17 12.14
N TYR A 395 -25.11 8.11 12.70
CA TYR A 395 -24.09 7.16 12.27
C TYR A 395 -24.53 5.71 12.46
N GLN A 396 -25.38 5.42 13.46
CA GLN A 396 -25.93 4.07 13.66
C GLN A 396 -26.88 3.66 12.52
N THR A 397 -27.54 4.65 11.89
CA THR A 397 -28.36 4.45 10.69
C THR A 397 -27.47 4.26 9.48
N TRP A 398 -26.50 5.16 9.25
CA TRP A 398 -25.64 5.12 8.07
C TRP A 398 -24.74 3.87 8.01
N MET A 399 -24.32 3.35 9.16
CA MET A 399 -23.57 2.09 9.26
C MET A 399 -24.27 0.88 8.63
N GLN A 400 -25.60 0.89 8.49
CA GLN A 400 -26.34 -0.20 7.83
C GLN A 400 -26.01 -0.28 6.32
N TYR A 401 -25.55 0.83 5.74
CA TYR A 401 -25.16 0.98 4.35
C TYR A 401 -23.64 0.93 4.16
N ALA A 402 -22.90 0.26 5.07
CA ALA A 402 -21.45 0.18 5.00
C ALA A 402 -20.95 -1.25 5.28
N ASP A 403 -19.83 -1.61 4.66
CA ASP A 403 -19.04 -2.79 5.01
C ASP A 403 -17.85 -2.41 5.92
N ALA A 404 -17.44 -1.14 5.87
CA ALA A 404 -16.55 -0.51 6.85
C ALA A 404 -16.87 0.98 7.03
N VAL A 405 -16.51 1.54 8.17
CA VAL A 405 -16.58 2.98 8.42
C VAL A 405 -15.24 3.51 8.88
N LEU A 406 -14.89 4.71 8.45
CA LEU A 406 -13.67 5.41 8.81
C LEU A 406 -13.96 6.57 9.76
N ALA A 407 -13.23 6.60 10.87
CA ALA A 407 -13.10 7.76 11.74
C ALA A 407 -11.68 8.33 11.60
N GLU A 408 -11.59 9.55 11.12
CA GLU A 408 -10.34 10.32 11.12
C GLU A 408 -10.10 10.98 12.47
N ASN A 409 -8.87 11.42 12.71
CA ASN A 409 -8.52 12.18 13.92
C ASN A 409 -8.88 11.41 15.21
N TRP A 410 -8.63 10.09 15.22
CA TRP A 410 -8.89 9.22 16.35
C TRP A 410 -7.76 9.35 17.39
N VAL A 411 -8.13 9.66 18.65
CA VAL A 411 -7.22 9.87 19.81
C VAL A 411 -6.35 11.14 19.71
N ARG A 412 -5.82 11.45 18.52
CA ARG A 412 -5.00 12.63 18.23
C ARG A 412 -5.54 13.31 16.97
N VAL A 413 -5.73 14.62 17.06
CA VAL A 413 -6.39 15.43 16.02
C VAL A 413 -5.48 16.55 15.54
N LYS A 414 -5.81 17.10 14.37
CA LYS A 414 -5.29 18.37 13.90
C LYS A 414 -6.34 19.46 14.08
N SER A 415 -5.97 20.59 14.68
CA SER A 415 -6.76 21.83 14.62
C SER A 415 -5.84 23.03 14.50
N GLY A 416 -6.21 24.01 13.67
CA GLY A 416 -5.40 25.23 13.46
C GLY A 416 -3.96 24.98 13.02
N GLY A 417 -3.71 23.91 12.25
CA GLY A 417 -2.35 23.52 11.83
C GLY A 417 -1.51 22.80 12.89
N THR A 418 -2.04 22.57 14.10
CA THR A 418 -1.32 21.94 15.20
C THR A 418 -1.91 20.57 15.55
N LEU A 419 -1.04 19.60 15.84
CA LEU A 419 -1.42 18.27 16.30
C LEU A 419 -1.49 18.20 17.83
N PHE A 420 -2.60 17.72 18.38
CA PHE A 420 -2.75 17.51 19.82
C PHE A 420 -3.53 16.25 20.15
N PHE A 421 -3.16 15.65 21.27
CA PHE A 421 -3.92 14.55 21.85
C PHE A 421 -5.21 15.08 22.45
N LEU A 422 -6.30 14.36 22.23
CA LEU A 422 -7.56 14.63 22.90
C LEU A 422 -7.40 14.44 24.41
N HIS A 423 -8.31 15.05 25.19
CA HIS A 423 -8.34 14.82 26.64
C HIS A 423 -8.49 13.31 26.95
N PRO A 424 -7.83 12.75 27.99
CA PRO A 424 -7.86 11.32 28.30
C PRO A 424 -9.26 10.70 28.32
N VAL A 425 -10.24 11.40 28.91
CA VAL A 425 -11.65 10.97 28.91
C VAL A 425 -12.19 10.74 27.48
N ILE A 426 -11.88 11.64 26.54
CA ILE A 426 -12.32 11.52 25.14
C ILE A 426 -11.54 10.41 24.42
N GLN A 427 -10.25 10.24 24.72
CA GLN A 427 -9.48 9.11 24.19
C GLN A 427 -10.09 7.76 24.62
N LEU A 428 -10.52 7.64 25.89
CA LEU A 428 -11.20 6.44 26.38
C LEU A 428 -12.53 6.22 25.68
N GLN A 429 -13.35 7.27 25.47
CA GLN A 429 -14.59 7.15 24.69
C GLN A 429 -14.33 6.64 23.26
N HIS A 430 -13.26 7.12 22.63
CA HIS A 430 -12.82 6.67 21.31
C HIS A 430 -12.41 5.18 21.32
N ILE A 431 -11.67 4.74 22.35
CA ILE A 431 -11.24 3.34 22.52
C ILE A 431 -12.43 2.42 22.82
N ASP A 432 -13.34 2.84 23.70
CA ASP A 432 -14.53 2.07 24.07
C ASP A 432 -15.48 1.88 22.88
N SER A 433 -15.50 2.84 21.94
CA SER A 433 -16.31 2.76 20.72
C SER A 433 -15.91 1.64 19.75
N LEU A 434 -14.73 1.02 19.92
CA LEU A 434 -14.27 -0.11 19.10
C LEU A 434 -15.01 -1.42 19.42
N ASN A 435 -15.57 -1.54 20.62
CA ASN A 435 -16.22 -2.76 21.09
C ASN A 435 -17.75 -2.71 20.88
N VAL A 436 -18.18 -2.53 19.63
CA VAL A 436 -19.60 -2.51 19.25
C VAL A 436 -19.95 -3.82 18.52
N PRO A 437 -21.03 -4.53 18.92
CA PRO A 437 -21.39 -5.83 18.36
C PRO A 437 -22.16 -5.68 17.04
N ARG A 438 -21.51 -5.18 15.98
CA ARG A 438 -22.06 -5.17 14.62
C ARG A 438 -21.03 -5.68 13.62
N PRO A 439 -21.45 -6.35 12.52
CA PRO A 439 -20.55 -6.90 11.51
C PRO A 439 -20.04 -5.83 10.52
N VAL A 440 -19.72 -4.62 11.01
CA VAL A 440 -19.08 -3.55 10.20
C VAL A 440 -17.63 -3.43 10.65
N ARG A 441 -16.70 -3.22 9.72
CA ARG A 441 -15.31 -2.95 10.09
C ARG A 441 -15.15 -1.52 10.61
N TYR A 442 -14.45 -1.40 11.73
CA TYR A 442 -14.20 -0.14 12.43
C TYR A 442 -12.80 0.35 12.08
N MET A 443 -12.70 1.29 11.14
CA MET A 443 -11.42 1.84 10.68
C MET A 443 -11.12 3.12 11.44
N VAL A 444 -10.01 3.16 12.17
CA VAL A 444 -9.60 4.33 12.95
C VAL A 444 -8.23 4.84 12.52
N GLN A 445 -8.16 6.14 12.26
CA GLN A 445 -6.95 6.83 11.83
C GLN A 445 -6.51 7.84 12.89
N GLY A 446 -5.31 7.67 13.44
CA GLY A 446 -4.68 8.65 14.33
C GLY A 446 -3.65 9.51 13.59
N ARG A 447 -3.54 10.81 13.92
CA ARG A 447 -2.58 11.72 13.27
C ARG A 447 -1.18 11.55 13.83
N ALA A 448 -0.23 11.18 12.97
CA ALA A 448 1.19 11.10 13.32
C ALA A 448 2.06 11.18 12.06
N THR A 449 3.23 11.79 12.18
CA THR A 449 4.23 11.87 11.11
C THR A 449 5.20 10.68 11.15
N ALA A 450 5.97 10.49 10.08
CA ALA A 450 7.02 9.48 9.99
C ALA A 450 8.03 9.54 11.15
N ALA A 451 8.47 10.75 11.50
CA ALA A 451 9.44 10.99 12.56
C ALA A 451 8.90 10.69 13.98
N GLU A 452 7.58 10.62 14.16
CA GLU A 452 6.94 10.43 15.47
C GLU A 452 6.66 8.95 15.78
N GLU A 453 7.69 8.09 15.71
CA GLU A 453 7.54 6.64 15.94
C GLU A 453 6.88 6.31 17.29
N GLN A 454 7.29 6.98 18.37
CA GLN A 454 6.69 6.76 19.70
C GLN A 454 5.20 7.12 19.73
N THR A 455 4.79 8.19 19.03
CA THR A 455 3.38 8.55 18.91
C THR A 455 2.61 7.53 18.08
N ARG A 456 3.17 7.03 16.99
CA ARG A 456 2.56 5.96 16.20
C ARG A 456 2.36 4.70 17.05
N ARG A 457 3.36 4.31 17.84
CA ARG A 457 3.29 3.19 18.78
C ARG A 457 2.25 3.42 19.88
N TYR A 458 2.16 4.64 20.42
CA TYR A 458 1.11 5.03 21.36
C TYR A 458 -0.29 4.83 20.79
N LEU A 459 -0.54 5.35 19.57
CA LEU A 459 -1.83 5.22 18.90
C LEU A 459 -2.19 3.76 18.60
N LEU A 460 -1.22 2.95 18.18
CA LEU A 460 -1.41 1.50 18.01
C LEU A 460 -1.74 0.82 19.33
N GLY A 461 -1.00 1.14 20.40
CA GLY A 461 -1.28 0.66 21.75
C GLY A 461 -2.71 0.98 22.18
N CYS A 462 -3.15 2.23 21.99
CA CYS A 462 -4.54 2.64 22.26
C CYS A 462 -5.56 1.78 21.50
N ALA A 463 -5.32 1.49 20.22
CA ALA A 463 -6.21 0.64 19.44
C ALA A 463 -6.24 -0.80 19.99
N LEU A 464 -5.06 -1.37 20.28
CA LEU A 464 -4.93 -2.73 20.81
C LEU A 464 -5.56 -2.93 22.19
N LEU A 465 -5.76 -1.87 22.99
CA LEU A 465 -6.49 -1.96 24.26
C LEU A 465 -7.93 -2.47 24.08
N ASN A 466 -8.59 -2.17 22.95
CA ASN A 466 -9.98 -2.59 22.74
C ASN A 466 -10.30 -3.07 21.33
N ALA A 467 -9.28 -3.31 20.51
CA ALA A 467 -9.44 -3.92 19.19
C ALA A 467 -10.08 -5.30 19.29
N ASN A 468 -10.90 -5.61 18.28
CA ASN A 468 -11.47 -6.92 18.02
C ASN A 468 -11.22 -7.31 16.54
N GLN A 469 -11.78 -8.43 16.10
CA GLN A 469 -11.59 -8.95 14.74
C GLN A 469 -12.08 -8.02 13.61
N TYR A 470 -12.88 -7.00 13.92
CA TYR A 470 -13.41 -6.02 12.97
C TYR A 470 -12.64 -4.69 13.00
N THR A 471 -11.72 -4.50 13.94
CA THR A 471 -10.94 -3.26 14.07
C THR A 471 -9.84 -3.21 13.02
N CYS A 472 -9.76 -2.08 12.31
CA CYS A 472 -8.68 -1.74 11.39
C CYS A 472 -8.01 -0.45 11.88
N PHE A 473 -6.68 -0.39 11.82
CA PHE A 473 -5.92 0.74 12.34
C PHE A 473 -4.94 1.30 11.31
N HIS A 474 -4.79 2.63 11.33
CA HIS A 474 -3.82 3.35 10.52
C HIS A 474 -3.33 4.61 11.26
N THR A 475 -2.11 5.05 10.92
CA THR A 475 -1.62 6.38 11.26
C THR A 475 -1.29 7.14 9.99
N SER A 476 -1.72 8.40 9.90
CA SER A 476 -1.44 9.24 8.74
C SER A 476 -0.83 10.58 9.14
N PRO A 477 0.03 11.15 8.27
CA PRO A 477 0.48 12.52 8.41
C PRO A 477 -0.68 13.49 8.14
N GLU A 478 -0.42 14.78 8.32
CA GLU A 478 -1.39 15.83 8.06
C GLU A 478 -1.92 15.83 6.61
N THR A 479 -1.04 15.69 5.63
CA THR A 479 -1.38 15.98 4.23
C THR A 479 -1.79 14.76 3.42
N TYR A 480 -1.71 13.56 4.01
CA TYR A 480 -1.85 12.28 3.29
C TYR A 480 -0.86 12.07 2.11
N LYS A 481 0.08 13.00 1.89
CA LYS A 481 1.01 12.96 0.76
C LYS A 481 2.29 12.17 1.04
N GLN A 482 2.57 11.87 2.31
CA GLN A 482 3.76 11.10 2.66
C GLN A 482 3.47 9.61 2.47
N THR A 483 4.50 8.87 2.08
CA THR A 483 4.41 7.40 2.06
C THR A 483 3.99 6.91 3.44
N PRO A 484 2.98 6.02 3.54
CA PRO A 484 2.44 5.67 4.83
C PRO A 484 3.42 4.79 5.62
N ASP A 485 3.72 5.22 6.85
CA ASP A 485 4.74 4.61 7.69
C ASP A 485 4.23 3.36 8.41
N TYR A 486 4.90 2.25 8.16
CA TYR A 486 4.56 0.97 8.78
C TYR A 486 5.42 0.74 10.03
N LEU A 487 4.78 0.41 11.15
CA LEU A 487 5.47 -0.02 12.36
C LEU A 487 5.67 -1.52 12.33
N LEU A 488 6.89 -1.98 12.57
CA LEU A 488 7.12 -3.42 12.76
C LEU A 488 6.33 -3.97 13.95
N ASP A 489 5.89 -3.12 14.89
CA ASP A 489 5.01 -3.48 16.01
C ASP A 489 3.72 -4.19 15.55
N TYR A 490 3.24 -3.92 14.31
CA TYR A 490 2.11 -4.63 13.73
C TYR A 490 2.37 -6.13 13.57
N GLU A 491 3.61 -6.54 13.38
CA GLU A 491 4.00 -7.93 13.09
C GLU A 491 4.32 -8.75 14.34
N LEU A 492 4.25 -8.15 15.54
CA LEU A 492 4.48 -8.87 16.79
C LEU A 492 3.36 -9.90 17.03
N PRO A 493 3.67 -11.20 17.20
CA PRO A 493 2.68 -12.26 17.38
C PRO A 493 2.20 -12.32 18.84
N ILE A 494 1.53 -11.26 19.30
CA ILE A 494 1.02 -11.13 20.68
C ILE A 494 -0.12 -12.11 20.98
N GLY A 495 -0.75 -12.70 19.96
CA GLY A 495 -1.81 -13.70 20.08
C GLY A 495 -3.21 -13.08 20.27
N GLN A 496 -4.18 -13.91 20.68
CA GLN A 496 -5.56 -13.46 20.93
C GLN A 496 -5.68 -12.72 22.28
N PRO A 497 -6.60 -11.74 22.41
CA PRO A 497 -6.88 -11.08 23.68
C PRO A 497 -7.27 -12.09 24.77
N ALA A 498 -6.64 -11.99 25.94
CA ALA A 498 -6.91 -12.85 27.09
C ALA A 498 -7.79 -12.16 28.14
N GLU A 499 -7.84 -10.82 28.13
CA GLU A 499 -8.63 -10.00 29.04
C GLU A 499 -9.16 -8.73 28.33
N SER A 500 -10.18 -8.12 28.92
CA SER A 500 -10.52 -6.71 28.67
C SER A 500 -9.44 -5.81 29.26
N TYR A 501 -9.24 -4.61 28.70
CA TYR A 501 -8.25 -3.71 29.25
C TYR A 501 -8.63 -3.20 30.65
N THR A 502 -7.62 -2.97 31.49
CA THR A 502 -7.79 -2.49 32.87
C THR A 502 -6.87 -1.31 33.18
N LEU A 503 -7.34 -0.35 33.97
CA LEU A 503 -6.51 0.70 34.56
C LEU A 503 -5.66 0.09 35.69
N ILE A 504 -4.35 0.30 35.67
CA ILE A 504 -3.41 -0.26 36.66
C ILE A 504 -2.60 0.79 37.42
N ALA A 505 -2.60 2.05 36.97
CA ALA A 505 -2.00 3.20 37.66
C ALA A 505 -2.64 4.52 37.17
N GLY A 506 -2.68 5.55 38.00
CA GLY A 506 -3.34 6.83 37.68
C GLY A 506 -4.86 6.75 37.73
N ASP A 507 -5.56 7.55 36.91
CA ASP A 507 -7.02 7.58 36.86
C ASP A 507 -7.58 7.83 35.44
N ARG A 508 -8.89 7.64 35.25
CA ARG A 508 -9.54 7.80 33.92
C ARG A 508 -9.77 9.27 33.53
N SER A 509 -9.73 10.20 34.47
CA SER A 509 -9.99 11.63 34.26
C SER A 509 -8.73 12.36 33.81
N SER A 510 -7.64 12.24 34.57
CA SER A 510 -6.34 12.88 34.29
C SER A 510 -5.45 12.06 33.35
N GLY A 511 -5.77 10.76 33.20
CA GLY A 511 -4.99 9.79 32.44
C GLY A 511 -4.17 8.86 33.34
N GLY A 512 -3.93 7.65 32.86
CA GLY A 512 -3.23 6.63 33.62
C GLY A 512 -2.65 5.54 32.72
N VAL A 513 -2.12 4.50 33.34
CA VAL A 513 -1.63 3.32 32.62
C VAL A 513 -2.74 2.28 32.49
N PHE A 514 -3.03 1.93 31.25
CA PHE A 514 -3.97 0.87 30.88
C PHE A 514 -3.19 -0.33 30.38
N ARG A 515 -3.64 -1.53 30.77
CA ARG A 515 -3.06 -2.81 30.39
C ARG A 515 -4.10 -3.65 29.65
N ARG A 516 -3.67 -4.38 28.62
CA ARG A 516 -4.39 -5.53 28.10
C ARG A 516 -3.44 -6.70 27.90
N ARG A 517 -3.79 -7.87 28.43
CA ARG A 517 -3.07 -9.12 28.15
C ARG A 517 -3.60 -9.84 26.93
N PHE A 518 -2.69 -10.50 26.26
CA PHE A 518 -2.92 -11.42 25.16
C PHE A 518 -2.30 -12.77 25.51
N SER A 519 -2.76 -13.83 24.85
CA SER A 519 -2.25 -15.20 25.05
C SER A 519 -0.72 -15.31 24.98
N ASN A 520 -0.08 -14.51 24.13
CA ASN A 520 1.37 -14.49 23.94
C ASN A 520 2.01 -13.10 24.12
N GLY A 521 1.28 -12.13 24.68
CA GLY A 521 1.79 -10.76 24.71
C GLY A 521 1.09 -9.84 25.72
N LEU A 522 1.61 -8.63 25.81
CA LEU A 522 1.21 -7.61 26.76
C LEU A 522 1.22 -6.25 26.07
N VAL A 523 0.12 -5.50 26.22
CA VAL A 523 0.03 -4.10 25.78
C VAL A 523 -0.15 -3.22 27.01
N LEU A 524 0.71 -2.20 27.13
CA LEU A 524 0.65 -1.15 28.14
C LEU A 524 0.58 0.21 27.44
N VAL A 525 -0.29 1.09 27.91
CA VAL A 525 -0.46 2.44 27.37
C VAL A 525 -0.56 3.44 28.51
N ASN A 526 0.34 4.42 28.55
CA ASN A 526 0.25 5.55 29.47
C ASN A 526 -0.40 6.75 28.78
N MET A 527 -1.66 7.02 29.12
CA MET A 527 -2.43 8.13 28.55
C MET A 527 -2.27 9.45 29.31
N HIS A 528 -1.52 9.48 30.42
CA HIS A 528 -1.30 10.72 31.15
C HIS A 528 -0.44 11.69 30.31
N PRO A 529 -0.77 12.99 30.26
CA PRO A 529 -0.10 13.94 29.38
C PRO A 529 1.38 14.21 29.74
N SER A 530 1.78 14.02 31.00
CA SER A 530 3.10 14.46 31.49
C SER A 530 3.76 13.55 32.54
N GLN A 531 3.10 12.49 33.02
CA GLN A 531 3.58 11.69 34.14
C GLN A 531 4.12 10.36 33.63
N THR A 532 5.29 9.99 34.10
CA THR A 532 5.84 8.63 33.97
C THR A 532 5.32 7.78 35.13
N PHE A 533 4.95 6.54 34.84
CA PHE A 533 4.55 5.57 35.86
C PHE A 533 5.49 4.36 35.84
N THR A 534 5.80 3.83 37.02
CA THR A 534 6.44 2.52 37.17
C THR A 534 5.34 1.49 37.40
N VAL A 535 5.21 0.52 36.50
CA VAL A 535 4.13 -0.49 36.54
C VAL A 535 4.67 -1.92 36.51
N PRO A 536 3.97 -2.88 37.14
CA PRO A 536 4.42 -4.27 37.17
C PRO A 536 4.21 -4.99 35.82
N ILE A 537 5.13 -5.89 35.48
CA ILE A 537 5.01 -6.88 34.41
C ILE A 537 5.24 -8.28 34.96
N ASP A 538 4.47 -9.25 34.46
CA ASP A 538 4.29 -10.57 35.08
C ASP A 538 5.18 -11.68 34.52
N ALA A 539 5.92 -11.41 33.45
CA ALA A 539 6.83 -12.34 32.81
C ALA A 539 7.96 -11.57 32.12
N ASP A 540 8.92 -12.31 31.58
CA ASP A 540 9.86 -11.77 30.62
C ASP A 540 9.16 -11.53 29.28
N TYR A 541 9.45 -10.37 28.69
CA TYR A 541 8.84 -9.87 27.47
C TYR A 541 9.87 -9.21 26.58
N VAL A 542 9.56 -9.12 25.30
CA VAL A 542 10.44 -8.53 24.29
C VAL A 542 9.64 -7.61 23.39
N ASP A 543 10.20 -6.45 23.06
CA ASP A 543 9.58 -5.52 22.09
C ASP A 543 10.04 -5.81 20.65
N VAL A 544 9.54 -5.02 19.70
CA VAL A 544 9.84 -5.16 18.27
C VAL A 544 11.31 -4.92 17.91
N THR A 545 12.01 -4.08 18.67
CA THR A 545 13.44 -3.78 18.45
C THR A 545 14.31 -4.86 19.04
N GLY A 546 13.77 -5.52 20.07
CA GLY A 546 14.44 -6.53 20.80
C GLY A 546 14.87 -6.27 22.19
N LYS A 547 14.32 -5.24 22.79
CA LYS A 547 14.67 -4.98 24.16
C LYS A 547 13.98 -6.03 25.02
N LEU A 548 14.77 -6.75 25.81
CA LEU A 548 14.25 -7.64 26.85
C LEU A 548 13.79 -6.82 28.05
N TYR A 549 12.56 -7.07 28.48
CA TYR A 549 11.93 -6.56 29.68
C TYR A 549 11.75 -7.72 30.65
N ARG A 550 12.54 -7.74 31.73
CA ARG A 550 12.47 -8.81 32.73
C ARG A 550 11.24 -8.65 33.62
N GLN A 551 10.69 -9.76 34.07
CA GLN A 551 9.65 -9.77 35.10
C GLN A 551 10.02 -8.85 36.28
N GLY A 552 9.06 -8.04 36.74
CA GLY A 552 9.31 -7.01 37.74
C GLY A 552 8.52 -5.75 37.42
N THR A 553 9.21 -4.62 37.29
CA THR A 553 8.59 -3.33 36.98
C THR A 553 9.24 -2.67 35.77
N VAL A 554 8.44 -1.89 35.03
CA VAL A 554 8.90 -1.07 33.90
C VAL A 554 8.42 0.37 34.05
N ASP A 555 9.28 1.32 33.72
CA ASP A 555 8.93 2.73 33.62
C ASP A 555 8.30 3.01 32.26
N LEU A 556 7.13 3.63 32.26
CA LEU A 556 6.36 3.98 31.08
C LEU A 556 6.14 5.49 31.02
N SER A 557 6.86 6.18 30.13
CA SER A 557 6.78 7.63 29.94
C SER A 557 5.38 8.10 29.56
N SER A 558 5.08 9.37 29.76
CA SER A 558 3.82 9.97 29.31
C SER A 558 3.57 9.76 27.83
N ARG A 559 2.31 9.56 27.43
CA ARG A 559 1.87 9.39 26.03
C ARG A 559 2.70 8.35 25.28
N SER A 560 2.97 7.22 25.92
CA SER A 560 3.76 6.12 25.35
C SER A 560 3.04 4.78 25.50
N ALA A 561 3.46 3.81 24.70
CA ALA A 561 2.98 2.44 24.79
C ALA A 561 4.13 1.44 24.66
N LEU A 562 3.96 0.29 25.30
CA LEU A 562 4.76 -0.91 25.08
C LEU A 562 3.86 -1.99 24.51
N ILE A 563 4.28 -2.56 23.37
CA ILE A 563 3.64 -3.70 22.72
C ILE A 563 4.68 -4.81 22.76
N LEU A 564 4.37 -5.84 23.54
CA LEU A 564 5.34 -6.83 23.97
C LEU A 564 4.85 -8.23 23.65
N VAL A 565 5.78 -9.10 23.28
CA VAL A 565 5.53 -10.54 23.07
C VAL A 565 6.39 -11.33 24.05
N LYS A 566 5.97 -12.54 24.42
CA LYS A 566 6.82 -13.44 25.19
C LYS A 566 8.02 -13.91 24.35
N PRO A 567 9.23 -14.01 24.90
CA PRO A 567 10.37 -14.55 24.18
C PRO A 567 10.08 -15.98 23.70
N ASN A 568 10.42 -16.27 22.45
CA ASN A 568 10.40 -17.64 21.96
C ASN A 568 11.66 -18.38 22.41
N ASN A 569 11.60 -19.03 23.57
CA ASN A 569 12.75 -19.72 24.18
C ASN A 569 13.28 -20.92 23.35
N ALA A 570 12.53 -21.35 22.33
CA ALA A 570 12.92 -22.43 21.43
C ALA A 570 13.80 -21.98 20.25
N LEU A 571 14.05 -20.68 20.09
CA LEU A 571 14.83 -20.15 18.97
C LEU A 571 15.84 -19.14 19.46
N GLN A 572 17.12 -19.48 19.38
CA GLN A 572 18.23 -18.61 19.77
C GLN A 572 18.81 -17.95 18.53
N VAL A 573 18.93 -16.62 18.55
CA VAL A 573 19.66 -15.89 17.51
C VAL A 573 20.71 -14.97 18.08
N THR A 574 21.92 -15.06 17.54
CA THR A 574 23.04 -14.20 17.89
C THR A 574 23.55 -13.47 16.66
N VAL A 575 23.88 -12.18 16.82
CA VAL A 575 24.60 -11.40 15.82
C VAL A 575 25.94 -11.01 16.41
N SER A 576 26.99 -11.30 15.68
CA SER A 576 28.36 -11.01 16.09
C SER A 576 29.08 -10.29 14.95
N PRO A 577 29.72 -9.14 15.21
CA PRO A 577 30.59 -8.53 14.22
C PRO A 577 31.85 -9.38 14.07
N ASP A 578 32.28 -9.60 12.83
CA ASP A 578 33.53 -10.28 12.49
C ASP A 578 34.71 -9.28 12.63
N THR A 579 34.80 -8.58 13.77
CA THR A 579 35.92 -7.70 14.13
C THR A 579 36.17 -7.75 15.63
N THR A 580 37.44 -7.67 16.01
CA THR A 580 37.89 -7.62 17.42
C THR A 580 38.30 -6.21 17.85
N SER A 581 38.24 -5.22 16.95
CA SER A 581 38.59 -3.81 17.22
C SER A 581 37.39 -2.89 17.00
N SER A 582 37.38 -1.74 17.67
CA SER A 582 36.33 -0.73 17.49
C SER A 582 36.40 -0.14 16.07
N PRO A 583 35.39 -0.39 15.21
CA PRO A 583 35.38 0.14 13.85
C PRO A 583 35.21 1.67 13.87
N GLN A 584 35.84 2.35 12.91
CA GLN A 584 35.80 3.81 12.73
C GLN A 584 34.71 4.21 11.72
N PRO A 585 34.22 5.47 11.74
CA PRO A 585 33.35 5.98 10.69
C PRO A 585 33.93 5.72 9.29
N GLY A 586 33.13 5.12 8.41
CA GLY A 586 33.54 4.68 7.08
C GLY A 586 33.92 3.20 6.95
N ASP A 587 34.24 2.50 8.04
CA ASP A 587 34.62 1.08 8.01
C ASP A 587 33.44 0.19 7.59
N ILE A 588 33.71 -0.84 6.81
CA ILE A 588 32.73 -1.89 6.48
C ILE A 588 32.96 -3.07 7.42
N VAL A 589 31.95 -3.37 8.24
CA VAL A 589 31.96 -4.49 9.19
C VAL A 589 31.11 -5.61 8.64
N ARG A 590 31.65 -6.83 8.61
CA ARG A 590 30.89 -8.05 8.34
C ARG A 590 30.26 -8.56 9.64
N PHE A 591 29.02 -9.00 9.57
CA PHE A 591 28.28 -9.56 10.69
C PHE A 591 27.90 -11.00 10.40
N THR A 592 28.04 -11.86 11.40
CA THR A 592 27.59 -13.24 11.41
C THR A 592 26.33 -13.37 12.27
N VAL A 593 25.27 -13.95 11.69
CA VAL A 593 23.98 -14.22 12.32
C VAL A 593 23.85 -15.74 12.51
N SER A 594 23.84 -16.22 13.74
CA SER A 594 23.66 -17.65 14.05
C SER A 594 22.25 -17.89 14.59
N ILE A 595 21.50 -18.80 13.98
CA ILE A 595 20.09 -19.05 14.23
C ILE A 595 19.92 -20.52 14.62
N THR A 596 19.56 -20.80 15.87
CA THR A 596 19.50 -22.15 16.43
C THR A 596 18.09 -22.49 16.92
N ASN A 597 17.47 -23.52 16.34
CA ASN A 597 16.26 -24.12 16.89
C ASN A 597 16.65 -25.04 18.06
N THR A 598 16.37 -24.63 19.29
CA THR A 598 16.69 -25.40 20.50
C THR A 598 15.60 -26.40 20.90
N SER A 599 14.52 -26.52 20.12
CA SER A 599 13.45 -27.49 20.37
C SER A 599 13.70 -28.86 19.75
N SER A 600 12.87 -29.83 20.15
CA SER A 600 12.82 -31.19 19.61
C SER A 600 11.95 -31.32 18.35
N ALA A 601 11.33 -30.23 17.88
CA ALA A 601 10.48 -30.23 16.68
C ALA A 601 11.07 -29.32 15.60
N SER A 602 10.85 -29.66 14.34
CA SER A 602 11.21 -28.77 13.22
C SER A 602 10.31 -27.53 13.23
N MET A 603 10.94 -26.38 13.02
CA MET A 603 10.24 -25.12 12.77
C MET A 603 10.17 -24.89 11.28
N ASN A 604 8.99 -24.56 10.78
CA ASN A 604 8.77 -24.30 9.36
C ASN A 604 8.39 -22.84 9.17
N MET A 605 8.81 -22.29 8.02
CA MET A 605 8.63 -20.90 7.64
C MET A 605 9.12 -20.00 8.78
N LEU A 606 10.40 -19.73 8.89
CA LEU A 606 10.90 -18.72 9.84
C LEU A 606 11.25 -17.45 9.08
N ALA A 607 10.91 -16.30 9.66
CA ALA A 607 11.41 -15.00 9.22
C ALA A 607 12.34 -14.45 10.31
N VAL A 608 13.64 -14.48 10.05
CA VAL A 608 14.64 -13.92 10.96
C VAL A 608 14.93 -12.49 10.53
N ARG A 609 14.63 -11.54 11.41
CA ARG A 609 14.76 -10.10 11.14
C ARG A 609 15.89 -9.50 11.98
N VAL A 610 16.87 -8.93 11.32
CA VAL A 610 18.03 -8.27 11.95
C VAL A 610 17.98 -6.77 11.65
N PRO A 611 17.69 -5.92 12.65
CA PRO A 611 17.71 -4.48 12.48
C PRO A 611 19.15 -4.00 12.25
N VAL A 612 19.33 -3.04 11.34
CA VAL A 612 20.59 -2.34 11.10
C VAL A 612 20.56 -1.02 11.88
N PRO A 613 21.37 -0.85 12.93
CA PRO A 613 21.35 0.33 13.80
C PRO A 613 21.57 1.63 13.04
N ASP A 614 21.01 2.74 13.51
CA ASP A 614 21.12 4.06 12.84
C ASP A 614 22.55 4.57 12.66
N SER A 615 23.48 4.09 13.48
CA SER A 615 24.93 4.36 13.36
C SER A 615 25.60 3.62 12.20
N MET A 616 24.87 2.78 11.46
CA MET A 616 25.39 1.98 10.36
C MET A 616 24.52 2.10 9.10
N GLN A 617 25.10 1.82 7.94
CA GLN A 617 24.42 1.74 6.66
C GLN A 617 24.63 0.35 6.06
N PHE A 618 23.55 -0.36 5.72
CA PHE A 618 23.65 -1.66 5.07
C PHE A 618 24.40 -1.57 3.74
N VAL A 619 25.29 -2.53 3.47
CA VAL A 619 25.95 -2.66 2.17
C VAL A 619 25.07 -3.50 1.26
N VAL A 620 24.51 -2.88 0.22
CA VAL A 620 23.59 -3.53 -0.72
C VAL A 620 24.23 -4.75 -1.37
N GLY A 621 23.49 -5.86 -1.43
CA GLY A 621 23.97 -7.14 -1.98
C GLY A 621 24.92 -7.94 -1.08
N SER A 622 25.24 -7.46 0.13
CA SER A 622 26.15 -8.15 1.04
C SER A 622 25.53 -9.28 1.86
N ALA A 623 24.19 -9.36 1.90
CA ALA A 623 23.48 -10.37 2.65
C ALA A 623 23.58 -11.75 1.98
N SER A 624 23.97 -12.77 2.74
CA SER A 624 24.03 -14.14 2.24
C SER A 624 22.63 -14.75 2.10
N ASP A 625 22.54 -15.81 1.30
CA ASP A 625 21.36 -16.71 1.24
C ASP A 625 20.02 -15.97 1.00
N GLY A 626 20.06 -14.95 0.14
CA GLY A 626 18.86 -14.22 -0.26
C GLY A 626 18.27 -13.31 0.82
N GLY A 627 19.08 -12.82 1.78
CA GLY A 627 18.61 -11.85 2.76
C GLY A 627 18.12 -10.55 2.11
N ILE A 628 16.91 -10.11 2.46
CA ILE A 628 16.24 -8.94 1.87
C ILE A 628 16.30 -7.77 2.85
N TYR A 629 16.90 -6.66 2.43
CA TYR A 629 16.97 -5.44 3.23
C TYR A 629 15.81 -4.50 2.89
N ASP A 630 14.97 -4.21 3.88
CA ASP A 630 13.99 -3.12 3.84
C ASP A 630 14.67 -1.83 4.34
N GLU A 631 14.93 -0.91 3.42
CA GLU A 631 15.60 0.36 3.73
C GLU A 631 14.73 1.27 4.61
N THR A 632 13.41 1.23 4.44
CA THR A 632 12.48 2.05 5.23
C THR A 632 12.41 1.56 6.67
N ALA A 633 12.30 0.25 6.85
CA ALA A 633 12.29 -0.37 8.18
C ALA A 633 13.71 -0.59 8.75
N ARG A 634 14.75 -0.27 7.98
CA ARG A 634 16.17 -0.52 8.29
C ARG A 634 16.43 -1.95 8.79
N THR A 635 15.77 -2.93 8.19
CA THR A 635 15.75 -4.31 8.71
C THR A 635 16.07 -5.31 7.61
N LEU A 636 17.03 -6.19 7.88
CA LEU A 636 17.39 -7.32 7.03
C LEU A 636 16.56 -8.54 7.40
N THR A 637 15.99 -9.26 6.43
CA THR A 637 15.13 -10.41 6.67
C THR A 637 15.63 -11.64 5.91
N TRP A 638 15.75 -12.78 6.60
CA TRP A 638 15.93 -14.09 5.98
C TRP A 638 14.67 -14.93 6.17
N PHE A 639 14.19 -15.50 5.05
CA PHE A 639 13.16 -16.52 5.06
C PHE A 639 13.81 -17.91 5.07
N ILE A 640 13.47 -18.72 6.08
CA ILE A 640 14.01 -20.06 6.28
C ILE A 640 12.83 -21.03 6.16
N PRO A 641 12.71 -21.79 5.05
CA PRO A 641 11.58 -22.69 4.82
C PRO A 641 11.40 -23.73 5.93
N THR A 642 12.51 -24.30 6.39
CA THR A 642 12.54 -25.25 7.50
C THR A 642 13.86 -25.09 8.26
N LEU A 643 13.76 -25.08 9.58
CA LEU A 643 14.87 -25.21 10.51
C LEU A 643 14.60 -26.44 11.38
N SER A 644 15.34 -27.51 11.12
CA SER A 644 15.14 -28.80 11.78
C SER A 644 15.36 -28.69 13.29
N ALA A 645 14.81 -29.64 14.05
CA ALA A 645 15.07 -29.75 15.48
C ALA A 645 16.58 -29.71 15.78
N SER A 646 16.99 -28.94 16.77
CA SER A 646 18.40 -28.78 17.18
C SER A 646 19.35 -28.23 16.11
N GLN A 647 18.86 -27.76 14.96
CA GLN A 647 19.68 -27.24 13.87
C GLN A 647 20.12 -25.80 14.13
N THR A 648 21.37 -25.48 13.77
CA THR A 648 21.88 -24.12 13.64
C THR A 648 22.10 -23.76 12.17
N LEU A 649 21.66 -22.56 11.76
CA LEU A 649 21.96 -21.95 10.48
C LEU A 649 22.77 -20.67 10.68
N THR A 650 23.68 -20.41 9.75
CA THR A 650 24.48 -19.17 9.73
C THR A 650 24.09 -18.32 8.53
N ARG A 651 23.96 -17.01 8.75
CA ARG A 651 23.79 -15.99 7.71
C ARG A 651 24.78 -14.87 7.93
N THR A 652 25.07 -14.09 6.90
CA THR A 652 26.01 -12.98 7.00
C THR A 652 25.53 -11.76 6.24
N PHE A 653 25.98 -10.58 6.67
CA PHE A 653 25.79 -9.33 5.93
C PHE A 653 26.93 -8.34 6.24
N GLN A 654 27.00 -7.24 5.51
CA GLN A 654 27.93 -6.15 5.80
C GLN A 654 27.17 -4.84 6.04
N ALA A 655 27.72 -4.01 6.94
CA ALA A 655 27.25 -2.65 7.16
C ALA A 655 28.45 -1.70 7.33
N ARG A 656 28.32 -0.49 6.77
CA ARG A 656 29.28 0.59 6.87
C ARG A 656 28.97 1.45 8.10
N VAL A 657 29.96 1.76 8.93
CA VAL A 657 29.81 2.69 10.05
C VAL A 657 29.64 4.11 9.52
N ARG A 658 28.67 4.86 10.04
CA ARG A 658 28.40 6.26 9.65
C ARG A 658 29.33 7.26 10.33
#